data_AF-A0AA36JP98-F1
#
_entry.id   AF-A0AA36JP98-F1
#
_cell.length_a   1.000
_cell.length_b   1.000
_cell.length_c   1.000
_cell.angle_alpha   90.00
_cell.angle_beta   90.00
_cell.angle_gamma   90.00
#
_symmetry.space_group_name_H-M   'P 1'
#
loop_
_entity.id
_entity.type
_entity.pdbx_description
1 polymer ?
#
loop_
_entity_poly.entity_id
_entity_poly.type
_entity_poly.pdbx_seq_one_letter_code
_entity_poly.pdbx_strand_id
1 'polypeptide(L)'
;MEFPAKSLELKVAVERYSSGFEHGGRRYYFVSSSKADAYPHGPSAWLAAPPFGGSEQIDLALGFGKVFRLEKATAQIPNPTFRLRARVKQLFSSMIVYMEAVHLQIQVVPDFVDEQLIRDDGAGEADPEILEMLAAAAGGCETFGLNRLVGDSAQIRCSGLKGMLIASPRLKGSRKVEVPETMLKFGATDFSQECLSVLSFSRVRPTSLGLDVILRLEAAQCDMKALVQGHKRYLRRVSRMDGFRAGAFDGLYYDLHDEKTMTEPEIWSQKTYIGTHLELLLCGFDPHQHPLLEVILRQKEAALKKAMKHVHLRGCWSARGHPEPQGEGGSLELKDNEIFLMVPCDAEESGWRALTGEVIINYLSDRDPNSLRLAVAKDSEALRAKCAPGALFFSKKGRPLQVNLSWDFDGDYFQVITQEEVVSSFRGETAPGPLPRFKDPQLTDVVINSLVDVHAHFLLEYPPREEIGLHHWQWQMKAGEGPLAASSLEGRQTAAAYCKSLDVEKGKPLPKLGPYPNGPRWDFMNKKEGAQTVHSQTSAGECYRQAAKAFEEFQAAKAPGERGADADLMKAWKGLCDELGPPKCEAMKKLAARVRGDWAQNIRDGCNRAEREAGGNPNACMDEELRGEWLTHLQKRVQEEVERQNFTLTQLALAAWHMKYVDQGVSLEKKDPSPSFPWVLFREELLQWKEHGQGCPKRQLRKNHALLRKLQRNISEAMTDADKEAKVKEAIQGLRGHMKCQQCLDTRTKLLSDLHLGSWSAAAEAVRGIAGRGEVEEVDCEELRFAKAFISDTLEHGKQPGAKLQELVDQLVTGQESFRKLELTAVRFHGELYVVEGNHRLWCIKEAQRRLQKKLSVSVRVPNLYFGFIHRQEHKEPALPYFLQRFDPRFEGKEVEVQVLNNESPKATEHDSQLGTGASQQRPSCPKCGGGMVERANRSDGSKFLGCANYFASGCNGTRSLPDQTVGPPSSTSFQQPSPAAASPSCPKCGGGMVERANRSDGSKFLGCANYFASGCNGTRSLPDQTVGPPSLTSFQQPSPAAASPSCPKCGGGMVERANRSDGSKFLGCANYFASGCNGTRSLPDQTVGPPSSTSFQQPSPAAASPSCPKCGGGMVERANRSRWVKVLGLRQLLCFRVQWYEKPSRSDCGPTKLDTVDLLA
;
A
#
# COMPACT_ATOMS: atom_id res chain seq x y z
N MET A 1 -29.87 20.39 -2.02
CA MET A 1 -29.90 19.99 -0.60
C MET A 1 -30.77 21.00 0.12
N GLU A 2 -32.01 20.66 0.41
CA GLU A 2 -32.92 21.51 1.18
C GLU A 2 -32.66 21.26 2.68
N PHE A 3 -31.95 22.19 3.33
CA PHE A 3 -31.66 22.18 4.76
C PHE A 3 -32.73 22.80 5.70
N PRO A 4 -33.60 23.75 5.29
CA PRO A 4 -34.39 24.52 6.27
C PRO A 4 -35.45 23.69 7.01
N ALA A 5 -36.00 22.62 6.42
CA ALA A 5 -36.96 21.74 7.08
C ALA A 5 -36.36 20.92 8.25
N LYS A 6 -35.04 20.71 8.28
CA LYS A 6 -34.36 19.88 9.30
C LYS A 6 -34.05 20.62 10.61
N SER A 7 -34.17 21.95 10.68
CA SER A 7 -33.81 22.69 11.89
C SER A 7 -34.78 22.44 13.06
N LEU A 8 -36.06 22.22 12.76
CA LEU A 8 -37.08 21.89 13.76
C LEU A 8 -36.90 20.45 14.27
N GLU A 9 -36.65 19.50 13.37
CA GLU A 9 -36.36 18.10 13.71
C GLU A 9 -35.08 17.97 14.56
N LEU A 10 -34.05 18.79 14.28
CA LEU A 10 -32.81 18.80 15.05
C LEU A 10 -33.02 19.30 16.48
N LYS A 11 -33.85 20.33 16.68
CA LYS A 11 -34.22 20.83 18.02
C LYS A 11 -34.99 19.77 18.81
N VAL A 12 -35.99 19.13 18.19
CA VAL A 12 -36.74 18.02 18.80
C VAL A 12 -35.82 16.85 19.11
N ALA A 13 -34.87 16.53 18.24
CA ALA A 13 -33.88 15.50 18.49
C ALA A 13 -33.00 15.85 19.69
N VAL A 14 -32.56 17.11 19.83
CA VAL A 14 -31.76 17.58 20.96
C VAL A 14 -32.54 17.54 22.27
N GLU A 15 -33.81 17.94 22.28
CA GLU A 15 -34.69 17.80 23.45
C GLU A 15 -34.87 16.32 23.84
N ARG A 16 -35.02 15.43 22.86
CA ARG A 16 -35.05 13.97 23.07
C ARG A 16 -33.72 13.41 23.58
N TYR A 17 -32.58 13.93 23.11
CA TYR A 17 -31.27 13.51 23.58
C TYR A 17 -31.03 13.90 25.04
N SER A 18 -31.47 15.09 25.44
CA SER A 18 -31.37 15.55 26.83
C SER A 18 -32.31 14.80 27.78
N SER A 19 -33.48 14.37 27.30
CA SER A 19 -34.44 13.59 28.11
C SER A 19 -34.12 12.09 28.19
N GLY A 20 -33.29 11.59 27.27
CA GLY A 20 -32.92 10.17 27.17
C GLY A 20 -34.02 9.34 26.49
N PHE A 21 -33.65 8.18 25.94
CA PHE A 21 -34.57 7.27 25.27
C PHE A 21 -34.70 5.95 26.04
N GLU A 22 -35.91 5.40 26.15
CA GLU A 22 -36.15 4.17 26.89
C GLU A 22 -36.07 2.93 25.99
N HIS A 23 -35.30 1.94 26.41
CA HIS A 23 -35.20 0.64 25.75
C HIS A 23 -34.90 -0.46 26.77
N GLY A 24 -35.63 -1.57 26.70
CA GLY A 24 -35.41 -2.70 27.61
C GLY A 24 -35.50 -2.33 29.10
N GLY A 25 -36.40 -1.41 29.46
CA GLY A 25 -36.58 -0.94 30.85
C GLY A 25 -35.45 -0.05 31.39
N ARG A 26 -34.55 0.42 30.52
CA ARG A 26 -33.48 1.36 30.88
C ARG A 26 -33.58 2.62 30.03
N ARG A 27 -33.22 3.75 30.62
CA ARG A 27 -33.12 5.03 29.93
C ARG A 27 -31.68 5.26 29.50
N TYR A 28 -31.47 5.46 28.21
CA TYR A 28 -30.18 5.68 27.59
C TYR A 28 -30.05 7.15 27.18
N TYR A 29 -28.93 7.74 27.50
CA TYR A 29 -28.57 9.10 27.12
C TYR A 29 -27.45 9.07 26.09
N PHE A 30 -27.43 10.07 25.23
CA PHE A 30 -26.37 10.23 24.26
C PHE A 30 -25.09 10.76 24.91
N VAL A 31 -23.97 10.09 24.67
CA VAL A 31 -22.67 10.39 25.30
C VAL A 31 -21.61 10.79 24.29
N SER A 32 -21.73 10.37 23.04
CA SER A 32 -20.81 10.78 21.98
C SER A 32 -21.34 10.30 20.63
N SER A 33 -20.83 10.88 19.56
CA SER A 33 -20.93 10.32 18.22
C SER A 33 -19.59 10.35 17.51
N SER A 34 -19.40 9.47 16.53
CA SER A 34 -18.31 9.56 15.56
C SER A 34 -18.87 9.72 14.17
N LYS A 35 -18.00 10.24 13.30
CA LYS A 35 -18.20 10.19 11.86
C LYS A 35 -18.47 8.74 11.43
N ALA A 36 -19.21 8.59 10.35
CA ALA A 36 -19.33 7.30 9.69
C ALA A 36 -17.94 6.83 9.25
N ASP A 37 -17.55 5.61 9.65
CA ASP A 37 -16.27 5.02 9.25
C ASP A 37 -16.20 4.80 7.72
N ALA A 38 -17.36 4.62 7.06
CA ALA A 38 -17.52 4.60 5.61
C ALA A 38 -18.98 4.84 5.19
N TYR A 39 -19.24 5.60 4.12
CA TYR A 39 -20.54 5.56 3.43
C TYR A 39 -20.73 4.15 2.81
N PRO A 40 -21.78 3.38 3.15
CA PRO A 40 -23.15 3.82 3.46
C PRO A 40 -23.56 3.82 4.95
N HIS A 41 -22.63 3.65 5.88
CA HIS A 41 -22.96 3.64 7.30
C HIS A 41 -23.25 5.07 7.78
N GLY A 42 -24.27 5.24 8.61
CA GLY A 42 -24.51 6.51 9.30
C GLY A 42 -23.44 6.78 10.38
N PRO A 43 -23.49 7.94 11.04
CA PRO A 43 -22.62 8.22 12.19
C PRO A 43 -22.77 7.12 13.25
N SER A 44 -21.71 6.79 14.00
CA SER A 44 -21.90 5.93 15.18
C SER A 44 -22.32 6.78 16.37
N ALA A 45 -23.22 6.27 17.21
CA ALA A 45 -23.59 6.91 18.48
C ALA A 45 -23.20 6.01 19.66
N TRP A 46 -22.68 6.64 20.71
CA TRP A 46 -22.44 6.01 22.00
C TRP A 46 -23.52 6.46 22.97
N LEU A 47 -24.21 5.47 23.55
CA LEU A 47 -25.28 5.69 24.50
C LEU A 47 -24.88 5.09 25.85
N ALA A 48 -25.23 5.76 26.95
CA ALA A 48 -25.06 5.22 28.30
C ALA A 48 -26.37 5.22 29.07
N ALA A 49 -26.63 4.12 29.78
CA ALA A 49 -27.72 4.02 30.74
C ALA A 49 -27.16 4.08 32.17
N PRO A 50 -27.46 5.12 32.95
CA PRO A 50 -27.17 5.14 34.38
C PRO A 50 -28.05 4.13 35.13
N PRO A 51 -27.56 3.57 36.24
CA PRO A 51 -28.26 2.52 36.97
C PRO A 51 -29.52 3.03 37.70
N PHE A 52 -29.54 4.30 38.16
CA PHE A 52 -30.57 4.79 39.09
C PHE A 52 -30.97 6.27 38.91
N GLY A 53 -30.96 6.86 37.70
CA GLY A 53 -31.34 8.27 37.59
C GLY A 53 -31.14 8.99 36.26
N GLY A 54 -31.08 10.32 36.34
CA GLY A 54 -30.97 11.25 35.20
C GLY A 54 -29.56 11.36 34.61
N SER A 55 -29.40 12.22 33.60
CA SER A 55 -28.13 12.46 32.90
C SER A 55 -26.98 12.89 33.81
N GLU A 56 -27.26 13.55 34.94
CA GLU A 56 -26.27 13.96 35.95
C GLU A 56 -25.43 12.78 36.48
N GLN A 57 -26.02 11.58 36.56
CA GLN A 57 -25.29 10.38 36.98
C GLN A 57 -24.26 9.93 35.95
N ILE A 58 -24.41 10.31 34.67
CA ILE A 58 -23.41 10.02 33.63
C ILE A 58 -22.18 10.89 33.84
N ASP A 59 -22.39 12.17 34.15
CA ASP A 59 -21.29 13.10 34.45
C ASP A 59 -20.52 12.63 35.67
N LEU A 60 -21.23 12.20 36.73
CA LEU A 60 -20.60 11.62 37.91
C LEU A 60 -19.85 10.32 37.59
N ALA A 61 -20.47 9.42 36.83
CA ALA A 61 -19.89 8.13 36.47
C ALA A 61 -18.62 8.28 35.62
N LEU A 62 -18.66 9.16 34.61
CA LEU A 62 -17.51 9.48 33.78
C LEU A 62 -16.49 10.38 34.51
N GLY A 63 -16.81 10.83 35.72
CA GLY A 63 -16.02 11.79 36.47
C GLY A 63 -15.87 13.12 35.73
N PHE A 64 -16.81 13.49 34.85
CA PHE A 64 -16.68 14.60 33.91
C PHE A 64 -16.28 15.92 34.60
N GLY A 65 -16.96 16.29 35.69
CA GLY A 65 -16.60 17.47 36.48
C GLY A 65 -15.18 17.43 37.07
N LYS A 66 -14.74 16.27 37.57
CA LYS A 66 -13.43 16.08 38.22
C LYS A 66 -12.29 15.95 37.20
N VAL A 67 -12.49 15.15 36.15
CA VAL A 67 -11.52 14.81 35.12
C VAL A 67 -11.25 16.03 34.22
N PHE A 68 -12.29 16.75 33.82
CA PHE A 68 -12.14 17.89 32.91
C PHE A 68 -11.96 19.23 33.62
N ARG A 69 -12.18 19.31 34.95
CA ARG A 69 -12.12 20.57 35.73
C ARG A 69 -12.84 21.70 35.00
N LEU A 70 -14.13 21.49 34.67
CA LEU A 70 -14.87 22.31 33.71
C LEU A 70 -14.66 23.82 33.89
N GLU A 71 -14.71 24.33 35.12
CA GLU A 71 -14.53 25.76 35.40
C GLU A 71 -13.20 26.34 34.90
N LYS A 72 -12.10 25.58 35.02
CA LYS A 72 -10.78 26.00 34.51
C LYS A 72 -10.68 25.76 33.00
N ALA A 73 -11.22 24.65 32.52
CA ALA A 73 -11.15 24.28 31.12
C ALA A 73 -11.98 25.21 30.23
N THR A 74 -13.18 25.60 30.63
CA THR A 74 -14.06 26.49 29.84
C THR A 74 -13.53 27.92 29.78
N ALA A 75 -12.92 28.42 30.86
CA ALA A 75 -12.38 29.78 30.91
C ALA A 75 -11.12 30.00 30.04
N GLN A 76 -10.34 28.94 29.78
CA GLN A 76 -9.04 29.03 29.09
C GLN A 76 -9.08 28.53 27.64
N ILE A 77 -10.19 27.92 27.22
CA ILE A 77 -10.28 27.24 25.93
C ILE A 77 -11.28 27.97 25.03
N PRO A 78 -10.86 28.55 23.91
CA PRO A 78 -11.80 29.07 22.91
C PRO A 78 -12.63 27.93 22.34
N ASN A 79 -13.94 28.16 22.18
CA ASN A 79 -14.92 27.18 21.70
C ASN A 79 -14.95 25.91 22.55
N PRO A 80 -15.21 26.01 23.87
CA PRO A 80 -15.04 24.92 24.81
C PRO A 80 -15.90 23.71 24.45
N THR A 81 -17.08 23.89 23.84
CA THR A 81 -17.96 22.78 23.42
C THR A 81 -17.26 21.81 22.48
N PHE A 82 -16.66 22.32 21.41
CA PHE A 82 -16.03 21.47 20.40
C PHE A 82 -14.78 20.79 20.95
N ARG A 83 -13.96 21.53 21.70
CA ARG A 83 -12.74 20.99 22.29
C ARG A 83 -13.08 19.91 23.31
N LEU A 84 -13.98 20.20 24.26
CA LEU A 84 -14.43 19.23 25.28
C LEU A 84 -15.04 17.99 24.63
N ARG A 85 -15.89 18.13 23.61
CA ARG A 85 -16.43 16.99 22.86
C ARG A 85 -15.31 16.15 22.24
N ALA A 86 -14.35 16.79 21.57
CA ALA A 86 -13.22 16.08 20.96
C ALA A 86 -12.38 15.33 22.00
N ARG A 87 -12.35 15.81 23.26
CA ARG A 87 -11.71 15.12 24.39
C ARG A 87 -12.54 13.98 24.94
N VAL A 88 -13.85 14.15 25.09
CA VAL A 88 -14.78 13.07 25.49
C VAL A 88 -14.66 11.86 24.55
N LYS A 89 -14.49 12.10 23.24
CA LYS A 89 -14.24 11.05 22.23
C LYS A 89 -13.02 10.17 22.58
N GLN A 90 -12.02 10.70 23.30
CA GLN A 90 -10.84 9.94 23.68
C GLN A 90 -11.17 8.83 24.69
N LEU A 91 -12.17 9.03 25.56
CA LEU A 91 -12.68 8.03 26.52
C LEU A 91 -13.29 6.80 25.85
N PHE A 92 -13.67 6.92 24.56
CA PHE A 92 -14.29 5.86 23.76
C PHE A 92 -13.34 5.27 22.72
N SER A 93 -12.03 5.54 22.83
CA SER A 93 -11.04 4.94 21.95
C SER A 93 -10.99 3.42 22.17
N SER A 94 -10.94 2.63 21.11
CA SER A 94 -10.76 1.18 21.21
C SER A 94 -9.34 0.86 21.69
N MET A 95 -9.23 0.26 22.86
CA MET A 95 -7.94 -0.08 23.49
C MET A 95 -7.63 -1.56 23.23
N ILE A 96 -6.36 -1.87 22.94
CA ILE A 96 -5.86 -3.24 22.78
C ILE A 96 -5.45 -3.79 24.15
N VAL A 97 -4.68 -3.00 24.90
CA VAL A 97 -4.07 -3.38 26.17
C VAL A 97 -3.87 -2.13 27.02
N TYR A 98 -3.74 -2.29 28.33
CA TYR A 98 -3.44 -1.19 29.22
C TYR A 98 -2.57 -1.63 30.40
N MET A 99 -2.00 -0.65 31.09
CA MET A 99 -1.20 -0.81 32.31
C MET A 99 -1.56 0.29 33.29
N GLU A 100 -1.64 -0.03 34.58
CA GLU A 100 -1.90 0.97 35.62
C GLU A 100 -0.70 1.92 35.76
N ALA A 101 -0.95 3.23 35.72
CA ALA A 101 0.09 4.25 35.74
C ALA A 101 0.75 4.41 37.12
N VAL A 102 0.18 3.83 38.20
CA VAL A 102 0.84 3.71 39.52
C VAL A 102 2.18 2.97 39.45
N HIS A 103 2.38 2.14 38.42
CA HIS A 103 3.62 1.42 38.16
C HIS A 103 4.60 2.18 37.26
N LEU A 104 4.26 3.42 36.89
CA LEU A 104 5.01 4.23 35.92
C LEU A 104 5.35 5.59 36.52
N GLN A 105 6.48 6.14 36.10
CA GLN A 105 6.82 7.54 36.34
C GLN A 105 6.50 8.35 35.09
N ILE A 106 5.27 8.85 34.99
CA ILE A 106 4.86 9.70 33.85
C ILE A 106 5.29 11.14 34.13
N GLN A 107 6.21 11.64 33.30
CA GLN A 107 6.76 12.99 33.40
C GLN A 107 6.35 13.79 32.16
N VAL A 108 5.64 14.90 32.38
CA VAL A 108 5.41 15.90 31.33
C VAL A 108 6.67 16.74 31.21
N VAL A 109 7.24 16.82 30.01
CA VAL A 109 8.43 17.61 29.68
C VAL A 109 8.05 18.77 28.76
N PRO A 110 8.80 19.90 28.79
CA PRO A 110 8.58 20.98 27.84
C PRO A 110 8.69 20.48 26.40
N ASP A 111 7.87 21.04 25.50
CA ASP A 111 7.96 20.76 24.07
C ASP A 111 9.38 21.06 23.55
N PHE A 112 9.89 20.23 22.65
CA PHE A 112 11.15 20.52 21.97
C PHE A 112 10.91 21.61 20.92
N VAL A 113 11.39 22.82 21.18
CA VAL A 113 11.25 23.96 20.28
C VAL A 113 12.58 24.26 19.58
N ASP A 114 12.57 24.27 18.25
CA ASP A 114 13.69 24.71 17.42
C ASP A 114 13.19 25.75 16.41
N GLU A 115 13.86 26.90 16.32
CA GLU A 115 13.44 28.06 15.51
C GLU A 115 11.97 28.48 15.73
N GLN A 116 11.49 28.50 16.99
CA GLN A 116 10.08 28.80 17.35
C GLN A 116 9.04 27.77 16.85
N LEU A 117 9.48 26.62 16.36
CA LEU A 117 8.62 25.54 15.90
C LEU A 117 8.75 24.31 16.81
N ILE A 118 7.62 23.76 17.23
CA ILE A 118 7.53 22.54 18.03
C ILE A 118 7.92 21.32 17.18
N ARG A 119 8.81 20.46 17.70
CA ARG A 119 9.40 19.34 16.94
C ARG A 119 8.91 17.96 17.31
N ASP A 120 8.25 17.85 18.44
CA ASP A 120 7.79 16.60 19.03
C ASP A 120 6.30 16.63 19.34
N ASP A 121 5.53 17.48 18.65
CA ASP A 121 4.08 17.61 18.84
C ASP A 121 3.40 16.24 18.77
N GLY A 122 2.91 15.74 19.90
CA GLY A 122 2.19 14.48 19.97
C GLY A 122 3.05 13.22 20.13
N ALA A 123 4.36 13.30 20.34
CA ALA A 123 5.23 12.13 20.51
C ALA A 123 6.17 12.21 21.72
N GLY A 124 6.11 11.19 22.57
CA GLY A 124 6.96 11.03 23.74
C GLY A 124 7.88 9.81 23.66
N GLU A 125 8.63 9.60 24.74
CA GLU A 125 9.58 8.52 24.89
C GLU A 125 9.23 7.70 26.15
N ALA A 126 9.48 6.39 26.13
CA ALA A 126 9.20 5.49 27.24
C ALA A 126 10.36 4.52 27.47
N ASP A 127 10.47 4.03 28.70
CA ASP A 127 11.30 2.86 29.00
C ASP A 127 10.89 1.68 28.09
N PRO A 128 11.84 1.09 27.33
CA PRO A 128 11.57 -0.05 26.46
C PRO A 128 10.81 -1.19 27.16
N GLU A 129 11.10 -1.46 28.44
CA GLU A 129 10.41 -2.51 29.20
C GLU A 129 8.89 -2.26 29.31
N ILE A 130 8.45 -0.99 29.34
CA ILE A 130 7.03 -0.65 29.42
C ILE A 130 6.31 -1.09 28.15
N LEU A 131 6.87 -0.78 27.00
CA LEU A 131 6.24 -1.12 25.73
C LEU A 131 6.36 -2.62 25.42
N GLU A 132 7.45 -3.27 25.82
CA GLU A 132 7.59 -4.73 25.77
C GLU A 132 6.52 -5.44 26.62
N MET A 133 6.30 -4.99 27.86
CA MET A 133 5.24 -5.52 28.72
C MET A 133 3.85 -5.31 28.13
N LEU A 134 3.56 -4.13 27.56
CA LEU A 134 2.29 -3.85 26.90
C LEU A 134 2.12 -4.75 25.66
N ALA A 135 3.15 -4.92 24.83
CA ALA A 135 3.12 -5.80 23.68
C ALA A 135 2.92 -7.28 24.07
N ALA A 136 3.56 -7.73 25.15
CA ALA A 136 3.34 -9.06 25.71
C ALA A 136 1.91 -9.25 26.25
N ALA A 137 1.37 -8.24 26.95
CA ALA A 137 0.02 -8.28 27.50
C ALA A 137 -1.09 -8.19 26.43
N ALA A 138 -0.80 -7.64 25.26
CA ALA A 138 -1.72 -7.60 24.11
C ALA A 138 -1.97 -8.99 23.45
N GLY A 139 -1.52 -10.09 24.07
CA GLY A 139 -1.61 -11.44 23.52
C GLY A 139 -0.31 -11.90 22.86
N GLY A 140 0.82 -11.54 23.48
CA GLY A 140 2.18 -12.04 23.29
C GLY A 140 2.48 -12.80 22.00
N CYS A 141 3.22 -12.13 21.10
CA CYS A 141 4.18 -12.67 20.12
C CYS A 141 3.72 -13.70 19.06
N GLU A 142 2.80 -14.62 19.34
CA GLU A 142 2.49 -15.75 18.46
C GLU A 142 1.21 -15.54 17.65
N THR A 143 0.11 -15.08 18.26
CA THR A 143 -1.21 -15.03 17.60
C THR A 143 -1.37 -13.98 16.51
N PHE A 144 -0.44 -13.04 16.36
CA PHE A 144 -0.53 -11.96 15.37
C PHE A 144 0.65 -11.94 14.38
N GLY A 145 1.48 -12.99 14.34
CA GLY A 145 2.74 -12.97 13.57
C GLY A 145 3.66 -11.83 14.00
N LEU A 146 3.49 -11.34 15.24
CA LEU A 146 4.24 -10.21 15.78
C LEU A 146 5.55 -10.74 16.33
N ASN A 147 6.55 -10.84 15.45
CA ASN A 147 7.93 -10.85 15.90
C ASN A 147 8.13 -9.77 16.98
N ARG A 148 9.00 -10.04 17.96
CA ARG A 148 9.43 -9.16 19.08
C ARG A 148 9.56 -7.65 18.77
N LEU A 149 9.68 -7.29 17.51
CA LEU A 149 9.94 -5.96 16.97
C LEU A 149 8.75 -5.00 16.99
N VAL A 150 7.50 -5.47 17.21
CA VAL A 150 6.32 -4.57 17.20
C VAL A 150 6.08 -3.87 18.55
N GLY A 151 6.98 -4.06 19.52
CA GLY A 151 6.91 -3.44 20.84
C GLY A 151 7.39 -2.00 20.89
N ASP A 152 8.26 -1.53 20.01
CA ASP A 152 9.04 -0.31 20.30
C ASP A 152 8.28 1.00 20.12
N SER A 153 7.10 1.00 19.52
CA SER A 153 6.30 2.21 19.40
C SER A 153 4.81 1.93 19.42
N ALA A 154 4.08 2.75 20.16
CA ALA A 154 2.65 2.58 20.39
C ALA A 154 1.92 3.92 20.41
N GLN A 155 0.70 3.95 19.89
CA GLN A 155 -0.22 5.04 20.14
C GLN A 155 -0.93 4.81 21.45
N ILE A 156 -0.91 5.82 22.30
CA ILE A 156 -1.38 5.69 23.67
C ILE A 156 -2.49 6.68 24.01
N ARG A 157 -3.20 6.34 25.09
CA ARG A 157 -4.06 7.23 25.86
C ARG A 157 -3.73 7.05 27.34
N CYS A 158 -3.65 8.14 28.10
CA CYS A 158 -3.54 8.07 29.55
C CYS A 158 -4.16 9.35 30.13
N SER A 159 -5.38 9.26 30.66
CA SER A 159 -6.14 10.44 31.08
C SER A 159 -6.22 11.49 29.96
N GLY A 160 -5.69 12.71 30.19
CA GLY A 160 -5.58 13.76 29.18
C GLY A 160 -4.44 13.60 28.16
N LEU A 161 -3.57 12.59 28.29
CA LEU A 161 -2.48 12.35 27.34
C LEU A 161 -2.98 11.63 26.09
N LYS A 162 -2.64 12.18 24.93
CA LYS A 162 -2.82 11.55 23.61
C LYS A 162 -1.57 11.74 22.78
N GLY A 163 -1.05 10.64 22.24
CA GLY A 163 -0.04 10.69 21.21
C GLY A 163 0.64 9.35 20.95
N MET A 164 1.86 9.39 20.44
CA MET A 164 2.74 8.25 20.24
C MET A 164 3.77 8.17 21.37
N LEU A 165 4.18 6.96 21.72
CA LEU A 165 5.37 6.69 22.50
C LEU A 165 6.34 5.86 21.68
N ILE A 166 7.63 6.05 21.95
CA ILE A 166 8.69 5.19 21.46
C ILE A 166 9.61 4.72 22.59
N ALA A 167 10.09 3.48 22.48
CA ALA A 167 11.13 2.92 23.31
C ALA A 167 12.40 3.77 23.19
N SER A 168 12.91 4.22 24.33
CA SER A 168 14.10 5.06 24.38
C SER A 168 15.18 4.40 25.23
N PRO A 169 16.36 4.06 24.65
CA PRO A 169 17.43 3.42 25.40
C PRO A 169 17.89 4.22 26.63
N ARG A 170 17.79 5.55 26.61
CA ARG A 170 18.14 6.41 27.76
C ARG A 170 17.23 6.23 28.96
N LEU A 171 16.01 5.71 28.74
CA LEU A 171 15.01 5.46 29.78
C LEU A 171 15.00 4.00 30.23
N LYS A 172 15.91 3.16 29.73
CA LYS A 172 15.93 1.72 30.03
C LYS A 172 16.09 1.45 31.52
N GLY A 173 15.17 0.68 32.09
CA GLY A 173 15.15 0.28 33.51
C GLY A 173 14.69 1.39 34.47
N SER A 174 14.24 2.54 33.96
CA SER A 174 13.78 3.67 34.78
C SER A 174 12.29 3.60 35.14
N ARG A 175 11.51 2.79 34.42
CA ARG A 175 10.03 2.79 34.43
C ARG A 175 9.41 4.17 34.17
N LYS A 176 10.14 5.07 33.49
CA LYS A 176 9.64 6.39 33.08
C LYS A 176 8.94 6.38 31.74
N VAL A 177 7.98 7.30 31.64
CA VAL A 177 7.36 7.74 30.38
C VAL A 177 7.47 9.26 30.33
N GLU A 178 8.20 9.79 29.36
CA GLU A 178 8.35 11.23 29.16
C GLU A 178 7.49 11.69 27.98
N VAL A 179 6.61 12.65 28.21
CA VAL A 179 5.66 13.15 27.21
C VAL A 179 5.73 14.67 27.08
N PRO A 180 5.82 15.24 25.87
CA PRO A 180 5.79 16.69 25.68
C PRO A 180 4.45 17.31 26.09
N GLU A 181 4.45 18.59 26.45
CA GLU A 181 3.26 19.36 26.85
C GLU A 181 2.14 19.31 25.81
N THR A 182 2.49 19.32 24.52
CA THR A 182 1.56 19.14 23.41
C THR A 182 0.75 17.85 23.45
N MET A 183 1.24 16.76 24.07
CA MET A 183 0.46 15.53 24.28
C MET A 183 -0.62 15.69 25.34
N LEU A 184 -0.48 16.64 26.27
CA LEU A 184 -1.44 16.90 27.33
C LEU A 184 -2.61 17.73 26.80
N LYS A 185 -3.70 17.03 26.50
CA LYS A 185 -4.87 17.62 25.85
C LYS A 185 -5.84 18.30 26.83
N PHE A 186 -5.80 17.93 28.11
CA PHE A 186 -6.54 18.49 29.26
C PHE A 186 -6.04 17.87 30.59
N GLY A 187 -6.54 18.36 31.73
CA GLY A 187 -6.40 17.69 33.03
C GLY A 187 -5.16 18.09 33.84
N ALA A 188 -5.01 17.45 35.00
CA ALA A 188 -3.91 17.66 35.93
C ALA A 188 -2.76 16.66 35.67
N THR A 189 -1.58 16.98 36.19
CA THR A 189 -0.34 16.19 36.06
C THR A 189 -0.27 14.95 36.96
N ASP A 190 -1.31 14.64 37.74
CA ASP A 190 -1.31 13.45 38.59
C ASP A 190 -1.89 12.26 37.84
N PHE A 191 -1.01 11.39 37.37
CA PHE A 191 -1.34 10.16 36.66
C PHE A 191 -1.42 8.93 37.57
N SER A 192 -1.23 9.06 38.89
CA SER A 192 -1.08 7.92 39.80
C SER A 192 -2.32 7.00 39.85
N GLN A 193 -3.50 7.51 39.51
CA GLN A 193 -4.76 6.76 39.49
C GLN A 193 -5.24 6.40 38.07
N GLU A 194 -4.40 6.62 37.06
CA GLU A 194 -4.79 6.50 35.65
C GLU A 194 -4.24 5.21 35.02
N CYS A 195 -4.66 4.92 33.78
CA CYS A 195 -4.17 3.78 33.02
C CYS A 195 -3.52 4.23 31.70
N LEU A 196 -2.29 3.81 31.46
CA LEU A 196 -1.65 3.91 30.15
C LEU A 196 -2.21 2.83 29.23
N SER A 197 -3.01 3.25 28.26
CA SER A 197 -3.73 2.39 27.33
C SER A 197 -3.14 2.48 25.94
N VAL A 198 -2.89 1.34 25.30
CA VAL A 198 -2.40 1.27 23.92
C VAL A 198 -3.58 1.06 22.97
N LEU A 199 -3.69 1.93 21.97
CA LEU A 199 -4.68 1.81 20.90
C LEU A 199 -4.18 0.98 19.73
N SER A 200 -2.88 1.05 19.46
CA SER A 200 -2.24 0.38 18.33
C SER A 200 -0.72 0.48 18.43
N PHE A 201 -0.03 -0.57 18.02
CA PHE A 201 1.42 -0.55 17.83
C PHE A 201 1.79 -0.08 16.42
N SER A 202 2.92 0.61 16.31
CA SER A 202 3.48 1.06 15.02
C SER A 202 3.89 -0.13 14.18
N ARG A 203 3.62 -0.07 12.87
CA ARG A 203 4.06 -1.07 11.89
C ARG A 203 4.36 -0.40 10.57
N VAL A 204 5.45 -0.81 9.93
CA VAL A 204 5.74 -0.49 8.54
C VAL A 204 5.08 -1.53 7.66
N ARG A 205 4.38 -1.09 6.61
CA ARG A 205 3.71 -2.01 5.67
C ARG A 205 3.89 -1.52 4.24
N PRO A 206 4.05 -2.41 3.25
CA PRO A 206 3.80 -2.05 1.87
C PRO A 206 2.41 -1.42 1.74
N THR A 207 2.30 -0.31 1.03
CA THR A 207 1.03 0.39 0.81
C THR A 207 0.81 0.67 -0.66
N SER A 208 -0.47 0.74 -1.04
CA SER A 208 -0.88 1.31 -2.32
C SER A 208 -1.13 2.80 -2.18
N LEU A 209 -0.96 3.55 -3.27
CA LEU A 209 -1.26 4.97 -3.34
C LEU A 209 -2.75 5.18 -3.64
N GLY A 210 -3.42 6.05 -2.90
CA GLY A 210 -4.76 6.50 -3.28
C GLY A 210 -4.72 7.30 -4.58
N LEU A 211 -5.82 7.31 -5.34
CA LEU A 211 -5.91 8.11 -6.57
C LEU A 211 -5.68 9.61 -6.32
N ASP A 212 -6.02 10.12 -5.14
CA ASP A 212 -5.73 11.48 -4.71
C ASP A 212 -4.21 11.76 -4.63
N VAL A 213 -3.41 10.76 -4.23
CA VAL A 213 -1.95 10.90 -4.20
C VAL A 213 -1.40 10.94 -5.63
N ILE A 214 -1.98 10.17 -6.55
CA ILE A 214 -1.58 10.17 -7.97
C ILE A 214 -1.84 11.53 -8.61
N LEU A 215 -3.00 12.13 -8.35
CA LEU A 215 -3.34 13.48 -8.83
C LEU A 215 -2.34 14.53 -8.30
N ARG A 216 -1.89 14.39 -7.05
CA ARG A 216 -0.88 15.27 -6.46
C ARG A 216 0.52 15.06 -7.03
N LEU A 217 0.94 13.80 -7.23
CA LEU A 217 2.23 13.47 -7.86
C LEU A 217 2.30 14.01 -9.30
N GLU A 218 1.20 13.88 -10.04
CA GLU A 218 1.09 14.41 -11.40
C GLU A 218 1.14 15.95 -11.42
N ALA A 219 0.45 16.61 -10.47
CA ALA A 219 0.52 18.06 -10.31
C ALA A 219 1.90 18.55 -9.84
N ALA A 220 2.67 17.70 -9.16
CA ALA A 220 4.08 17.89 -8.83
C ALA A 220 5.03 17.49 -9.98
N GLN A 221 4.49 17.23 -11.17
CA GLN A 221 5.20 16.92 -12.42
C GLN A 221 6.09 15.67 -12.36
N CYS A 222 5.75 14.69 -11.51
CA CYS A 222 6.40 13.38 -11.55
C CYS A 222 6.20 12.68 -12.90
N ASP A 223 7.13 11.79 -13.27
CA ASP A 223 7.00 10.90 -14.42
C ASP A 223 5.94 9.83 -14.14
N MET A 224 4.73 10.16 -14.54
CA MET A 224 3.58 9.28 -14.36
C MET A 224 3.63 8.04 -15.26
N LYS A 225 4.50 8.00 -16.30
CA LYS A 225 4.63 6.80 -17.15
C LYS A 225 5.20 5.64 -16.34
N ALA A 226 6.24 5.89 -15.54
CA ALA A 226 6.84 4.87 -14.68
C ALA A 226 5.82 4.31 -13.68
N LEU A 227 4.98 5.19 -13.13
CA LEU A 227 3.90 4.85 -12.21
C LEU A 227 2.82 4.00 -12.88
N VAL A 228 2.29 4.44 -14.02
CA VAL A 228 1.29 3.69 -14.80
C VAL A 228 1.84 2.32 -15.22
N GLN A 229 3.12 2.24 -15.63
CA GLN A 229 3.75 0.98 -16.00
C GLN A 229 3.97 0.05 -14.78
N GLY A 230 4.34 0.61 -13.63
CA GLY A 230 4.38 -0.11 -12.36
C GLY A 230 3.02 -0.73 -12.02
N HIS A 231 1.96 0.05 -12.17
CA HIS A 231 0.59 -0.40 -11.95
C HIS A 231 0.16 -1.48 -12.96
N LYS A 232 0.43 -1.30 -14.25
CA LYS A 232 0.18 -2.31 -15.29
C LYS A 232 0.92 -3.62 -15.01
N ARG A 233 2.15 -3.58 -14.48
CA ARG A 233 2.89 -4.78 -14.04
C ARG A 233 2.19 -5.47 -12.87
N TYR A 234 1.67 -4.72 -11.91
CA TYR A 234 0.86 -5.26 -10.82
C TYR A 234 -0.45 -5.89 -11.34
N LEU A 235 -1.20 -5.15 -12.18
CA LEU A 235 -2.47 -5.63 -12.75
C LEU A 235 -2.28 -6.91 -13.54
N ARG A 236 -1.28 -6.97 -14.44
CA ARG A 236 -0.93 -8.21 -15.17
C ARG A 236 -0.64 -9.37 -14.23
N ARG A 237 -0.01 -9.13 -13.08
CA ARG A 237 0.28 -10.19 -12.09
C ARG A 237 -0.99 -10.71 -11.42
N VAL A 238 -1.90 -9.80 -11.06
CA VAL A 238 -3.15 -10.14 -10.36
C VAL A 238 -4.20 -10.72 -11.31
N SER A 239 -4.28 -10.21 -12.54
CA SER A 239 -5.27 -10.61 -13.55
C SER A 239 -4.90 -11.90 -14.30
N ARG A 240 -3.60 -12.22 -14.44
CA ARG A 240 -3.17 -13.46 -15.10
C ARG A 240 -3.78 -14.69 -14.41
N MET A 241 -4.51 -15.46 -15.19
CA MET A 241 -5.04 -16.76 -14.77
C MET A 241 -4.01 -17.86 -14.99
N ASP A 242 -3.23 -17.80 -16.08
CA ASP A 242 -2.38 -18.92 -16.54
C ASP A 242 -1.13 -19.18 -15.68
N GLY A 243 -0.73 -18.20 -14.86
CA GLY A 243 0.31 -18.36 -13.84
C GLY A 243 -0.21 -18.91 -12.50
N PHE A 244 -1.43 -19.47 -12.51
CA PHE A 244 -2.31 -19.71 -11.37
C PHE A 244 -1.59 -20.31 -10.15
N ARG A 245 -0.83 -21.39 -10.38
CA ARG A 245 -0.25 -22.22 -9.31
C ARG A 245 1.03 -21.66 -8.70
N ALA A 246 1.65 -20.65 -9.31
CA ALA A 246 2.88 -20.07 -8.82
C ALA A 246 2.60 -18.74 -8.12
N GLY A 247 1.96 -17.76 -8.78
CA GLY A 247 1.75 -16.44 -8.16
C GLY A 247 0.78 -16.42 -6.98
N ALA A 248 -0.30 -17.23 -7.01
CA ALA A 248 -1.22 -17.35 -5.87
C ALA A 248 -0.64 -18.24 -4.76
N PHE A 249 0.17 -19.24 -5.14
CA PHE A 249 0.92 -20.04 -4.19
C PHE A 249 1.95 -19.17 -3.49
N ASP A 250 2.84 -18.49 -4.22
CA ASP A 250 3.87 -17.62 -3.68
C ASP A 250 3.25 -16.53 -2.78
N GLY A 251 2.18 -15.86 -3.20
CA GLY A 251 1.49 -14.90 -2.34
C GLY A 251 0.98 -15.51 -1.03
N LEU A 252 0.19 -16.59 -1.10
CA LEU A 252 -0.36 -17.24 0.10
C LEU A 252 0.70 -17.97 0.94
N TYR A 253 1.76 -18.48 0.30
CA TYR A 253 2.86 -19.21 0.89
C TYR A 253 3.84 -18.26 1.59
N TYR A 254 4.21 -17.15 0.94
CA TYR A 254 5.02 -16.10 1.57
C TYR A 254 4.22 -15.36 2.64
N ASP A 255 2.92 -15.08 2.44
CA ASP A 255 2.08 -14.52 3.52
C ASP A 255 2.03 -15.46 4.74
N LEU A 256 2.01 -16.79 4.55
CA LEU A 256 2.11 -17.76 5.65
C LEU A 256 3.52 -17.91 6.24
N HIS A 257 4.57 -17.77 5.43
CA HIS A 257 5.96 -18.02 5.84
C HIS A 257 6.70 -16.77 6.34
N ASP A 258 6.34 -15.57 5.90
CA ASP A 258 6.85 -14.30 6.42
C ASP A 258 6.36 -14.02 7.85
N GLU A 259 5.27 -14.67 8.28
CA GLU A 259 4.82 -14.64 9.68
C GLU A 259 5.72 -15.46 10.65
N LYS A 260 6.64 -16.31 10.15
CA LYS A 260 7.73 -17.06 10.81
C LYS A 260 7.44 -18.00 12.03
N THR A 261 8.35 -18.99 12.15
CA THR A 261 8.60 -19.99 13.24
C THR A 261 7.61 -21.11 13.51
N MET A 262 6.48 -21.21 12.81
CA MET A 262 5.66 -22.41 12.95
C MET A 262 6.43 -23.65 12.47
N THR A 263 6.54 -24.64 13.34
CA THR A 263 7.03 -25.97 12.95
C THR A 263 6.07 -26.56 11.91
N GLU A 264 6.54 -27.45 11.01
CA GLU A 264 5.65 -28.08 10.01
C GLU A 264 4.36 -28.63 10.66
N PRO A 265 4.42 -29.34 11.80
CA PRO A 265 3.22 -29.78 12.49
C PRO A 265 2.25 -28.64 12.79
N GLU A 266 2.72 -27.47 13.22
CA GLU A 266 1.86 -26.33 13.57
C GLU A 266 1.26 -25.62 12.34
N ILE A 267 2.00 -25.50 11.23
CA ILE A 267 1.45 -24.96 9.96
C ILE A 267 0.34 -25.87 9.43
N TRP A 268 0.51 -27.19 9.59
CA TRP A 268 -0.44 -28.20 9.13
C TRP A 268 -1.55 -28.48 10.15
N SER A 269 -1.33 -28.24 11.45
CA SER A 269 -2.28 -28.49 12.54
C SER A 269 -3.14 -27.28 12.86
N GLN A 270 -2.60 -26.05 12.74
CA GLN A 270 -3.42 -24.85 12.73
C GLN A 270 -4.17 -24.84 11.40
N LYS A 271 -5.41 -25.34 11.45
CA LYS A 271 -6.34 -25.54 10.35
C LYS A 271 -6.82 -24.22 9.76
N THR A 272 -5.90 -23.32 9.43
CA THR A 272 -6.21 -22.08 8.75
C THR A 272 -6.68 -22.43 7.34
N TYR A 273 -7.78 -21.81 6.96
CA TYR A 273 -8.42 -21.96 5.66
C TYR A 273 -7.39 -21.84 4.51
N ILE A 274 -6.35 -21.01 4.69
CA ILE A 274 -5.28 -20.80 3.70
C ILE A 274 -4.42 -22.07 3.46
N GLY A 275 -4.03 -22.80 4.52
CA GLY A 275 -3.22 -24.02 4.40
C GLY A 275 -3.89 -25.09 3.53
N THR A 276 -5.21 -25.26 3.66
CA THR A 276 -5.98 -26.17 2.80
C THR A 276 -5.95 -25.73 1.33
N HIS A 277 -6.09 -24.43 1.02
CA HIS A 277 -6.02 -23.97 -0.38
C HIS A 277 -4.63 -24.18 -0.98
N LEU A 278 -3.58 -23.88 -0.20
CA LEU A 278 -2.21 -24.09 -0.63
C LEU A 278 -1.97 -25.55 -1.01
N GLU A 279 -2.41 -26.50 -0.19
CA GLU A 279 -2.26 -27.91 -0.54
C GLU A 279 -3.03 -28.35 -1.76
N LEU A 280 -4.26 -27.87 -1.93
CA LEU A 280 -5.02 -28.16 -3.13
C LEU A 280 -4.26 -27.64 -4.37
N LEU A 281 -3.73 -26.42 -4.32
CA LEU A 281 -2.88 -25.90 -5.39
C LEU A 281 -1.60 -26.74 -5.60
N LEU A 282 -0.95 -27.18 -4.52
CA LEU A 282 0.25 -28.03 -4.55
C LEU A 282 -0.02 -29.40 -5.18
N CYS A 283 -1.20 -29.97 -4.91
CA CYS A 283 -1.68 -31.21 -5.51
C CYS A 283 -2.22 -31.00 -6.91
N GLY A 284 -2.17 -29.77 -7.44
CA GLY A 284 -2.55 -29.49 -8.81
C GLY A 284 -4.05 -29.38 -9.04
N PHE A 285 -4.84 -29.04 -8.01
CA PHE A 285 -6.20 -28.57 -8.23
C PHE A 285 -6.19 -27.20 -8.91
N ASP A 286 -7.14 -27.01 -9.83
CA ASP A 286 -7.34 -25.76 -10.55
C ASP A 286 -8.50 -24.98 -9.90
N PRO A 287 -8.31 -23.70 -9.52
CA PRO A 287 -9.39 -22.93 -8.91
C PRO A 287 -10.53 -22.52 -9.83
N HIS A 288 -10.37 -22.66 -11.14
CA HIS A 288 -11.48 -22.57 -12.06
C HIS A 288 -12.42 -23.78 -11.96
N GLN A 289 -11.87 -24.94 -11.65
CA GLN A 289 -12.60 -26.20 -11.58
C GLN A 289 -13.08 -26.49 -10.16
N HIS A 290 -12.28 -26.14 -9.16
CA HIS A 290 -12.50 -26.58 -7.78
C HIS A 290 -13.17 -25.50 -6.91
N PRO A 291 -14.41 -25.70 -6.44
CA PRO A 291 -15.18 -24.67 -5.73
C PRO A 291 -14.49 -24.14 -4.48
N LEU A 292 -13.79 -24.96 -3.69
CA LEU A 292 -13.09 -24.47 -2.49
C LEU A 292 -12.04 -23.39 -2.81
N LEU A 293 -11.41 -23.46 -3.97
CA LEU A 293 -10.39 -22.51 -4.37
C LEU A 293 -10.98 -21.24 -5.00
N GLU A 294 -12.30 -21.17 -5.21
CA GLU A 294 -12.98 -19.98 -5.69
C GLU A 294 -12.73 -18.77 -4.76
N VAL A 295 -12.42 -19.00 -3.48
CA VAL A 295 -12.02 -17.92 -2.57
C VAL A 295 -10.78 -17.16 -3.06
N ILE A 296 -9.84 -17.85 -3.72
CA ILE A 296 -8.66 -17.22 -4.32
C ILE A 296 -9.11 -16.32 -5.47
N LEU A 297 -10.06 -16.79 -6.28
CA LEU A 297 -10.67 -15.99 -7.35
C LEU A 297 -11.38 -14.76 -6.77
N ARG A 298 -12.11 -14.91 -5.65
CA ARG A 298 -12.77 -13.80 -4.94
C ARG A 298 -11.77 -12.81 -4.35
N GLN A 299 -10.63 -13.29 -3.83
CA GLN A 299 -9.55 -12.42 -3.35
C GLN A 299 -8.90 -11.64 -4.50
N LYS A 300 -8.64 -12.27 -5.66
CA LYS A 300 -8.19 -11.58 -6.88
C LYS A 300 -9.21 -10.55 -7.35
N GLU A 301 -10.48 -10.93 -7.36
CA GLU A 301 -11.59 -10.05 -7.71
C GLU A 301 -11.61 -8.81 -6.78
N ALA A 302 -11.46 -9.02 -5.46
CA ALA A 302 -11.37 -7.96 -4.48
C ALA A 302 -10.10 -7.10 -4.66
N ALA A 303 -8.97 -7.71 -4.99
CA ALA A 303 -7.71 -7.02 -5.25
C ALA A 303 -7.78 -6.15 -6.51
N LEU A 304 -8.42 -6.62 -7.59
CA LEU A 304 -8.65 -5.84 -8.81
C LEU A 304 -9.64 -4.70 -8.56
N LYS A 305 -10.74 -4.95 -7.82
CA LYS A 305 -11.66 -3.89 -7.36
C LYS A 305 -10.96 -2.86 -6.47
N LYS A 306 -10.01 -3.29 -5.63
CA LYS A 306 -9.17 -2.40 -4.82
C LYS A 306 -8.20 -1.61 -5.72
N ALA A 307 -7.64 -2.23 -6.74
CA ALA A 307 -6.73 -1.60 -7.71
C ALA A 307 -7.41 -0.47 -8.51
N MET A 308 -8.73 -0.54 -8.71
CA MET A 308 -9.48 0.58 -9.29
C MET A 308 -9.48 1.83 -8.39
N LYS A 309 -9.28 1.68 -7.07
CA LYS A 309 -9.24 2.81 -6.11
C LYS A 309 -7.84 3.17 -5.66
N HIS A 310 -6.86 2.29 -5.92
CA HIS A 310 -5.51 2.43 -5.43
C HIS A 310 -4.48 1.95 -6.46
N VAL A 311 -3.44 2.74 -6.63
CA VAL A 311 -2.31 2.40 -7.48
C VAL A 311 -1.27 1.65 -6.67
N HIS A 312 -0.98 0.44 -7.12
CA HIS A 312 0.07 -0.40 -6.54
C HIS A 312 1.41 -0.16 -7.23
N LEU A 313 2.41 0.23 -6.44
CA LEU A 313 3.80 0.40 -6.85
C LEU A 313 4.72 -0.42 -5.95
N ARG A 314 5.86 -0.86 -6.48
CA ARG A 314 6.96 -1.36 -5.65
C ARG A 314 7.62 -0.15 -4.97
N GLY A 315 8.12 -0.34 -3.74
CA GLY A 315 8.80 0.74 -3.02
C GLY A 315 7.86 1.83 -2.49
N CYS A 316 6.62 1.49 -2.15
CA CYS A 316 5.74 2.39 -1.42
C CYS A 316 5.40 1.79 -0.05
N TRP A 317 5.73 2.53 1.00
CA TRP A 317 5.64 2.08 2.38
C TRP A 317 4.73 3.00 3.16
N SER A 318 3.97 2.47 4.12
CA SER A 318 3.27 3.26 5.13
C SER A 318 3.83 2.99 6.51
N ALA A 319 4.11 4.07 7.25
CA ALA A 319 4.70 4.02 8.58
C ALA A 319 4.17 5.18 9.43
N ARG A 320 4.16 5.03 10.76
CA ARG A 320 3.84 6.14 11.66
C ARG A 320 5.04 7.03 11.86
N GLY A 321 4.80 8.34 11.87
CA GLY A 321 5.85 9.30 12.12
C GLY A 321 6.26 9.32 13.59
N HIS A 322 7.53 9.59 13.84
CA HIS A 322 8.07 9.91 15.15
C HIS A 322 9.19 10.94 14.98
N PRO A 323 9.39 11.88 15.91
CA PRO A 323 10.62 12.65 15.93
C PRO A 323 11.78 11.73 16.34
N GLU A 324 12.99 11.99 15.85
CA GLU A 324 14.16 11.18 16.20
C GLU A 324 14.37 11.14 17.73
N PRO A 325 14.62 9.96 18.33
CA PRO A 325 14.80 9.84 19.77
C PRO A 325 16.08 10.55 20.20
N GLN A 326 16.10 11.12 21.40
CA GLN A 326 17.31 11.77 21.92
C GLN A 326 18.41 10.72 22.15
N GLY A 327 19.60 10.96 21.58
CA GLY A 327 20.78 10.14 21.88
C GLY A 327 21.32 10.38 23.29
N GLU A 328 22.27 9.54 23.71
CA GLU A 328 23.10 9.82 24.89
C GLU A 328 23.82 11.17 24.68
N GLY A 329 23.66 12.08 25.63
CA GLY A 329 24.18 13.46 25.52
C GLY A 329 23.37 14.39 24.61
N GLY A 330 22.16 13.99 24.17
CA GLY A 330 21.27 14.83 23.36
C GLY A 330 21.69 14.99 21.90
N SER A 331 22.60 14.15 21.41
CA SER A 331 22.97 14.16 19.99
C SER A 331 21.81 13.70 19.11
N LEU A 332 21.69 14.36 17.95
CA LEU A 332 20.67 14.12 16.92
C LEU A 332 21.38 13.69 15.63
N GLU A 333 20.98 12.55 15.07
CA GLU A 333 21.67 11.86 13.96
C GLU A 333 21.22 12.35 12.58
N LEU A 334 19.97 12.79 12.50
CA LEU A 334 19.36 13.27 11.27
C LEU A 334 19.57 14.78 11.14
N LYS A 335 19.93 15.20 9.93
CA LYS A 335 19.96 16.62 9.53
C LYS A 335 18.59 17.07 9.04
N ASP A 336 18.48 18.36 8.77
CA ASP A 336 17.30 18.91 8.11
C ASP A 336 16.95 18.12 6.84
N ASN A 337 15.66 17.83 6.65
CA ASN A 337 15.13 17.03 5.54
C ASN A 337 15.62 15.56 5.45
N GLU A 338 16.39 15.06 6.43
CA GLU A 338 16.74 13.64 6.53
C GLU A 338 15.65 12.88 7.31
N ILE A 339 15.39 11.65 6.86
CA ILE A 339 14.53 10.68 7.56
C ILE A 339 15.27 9.36 7.76
N PHE A 340 14.81 8.56 8.72
CA PHE A 340 15.22 7.17 8.89
C PHE A 340 14.00 6.26 8.93
N LEU A 341 14.00 5.22 8.10
CA LEU A 341 12.95 4.21 8.06
C LEU A 341 13.56 2.85 7.73
N MET A 342 13.30 1.87 8.58
CA MET A 342 13.58 0.47 8.30
C MET A 342 12.36 -0.18 7.66
N VAL A 343 12.54 -0.79 6.50
CA VAL A 343 11.50 -1.54 5.78
C VAL A 343 11.86 -3.02 5.80
N PRO A 344 10.86 -3.93 5.77
CA PRO A 344 11.16 -5.34 5.58
C PRO A 344 11.91 -5.47 4.24
N CYS A 345 12.93 -6.32 4.21
CA CYS A 345 13.49 -6.69 2.93
C CYS A 345 12.42 -7.42 2.11
N ASP A 346 12.51 -7.38 0.78
CA ASP A 346 11.56 -8.07 -0.08
C ASP A 346 11.57 -9.58 0.25
N ALA A 347 10.46 -10.30 0.01
CA ALA A 347 10.13 -11.66 0.50
C ALA A 347 11.22 -12.77 0.38
N GLU A 348 12.32 -12.51 -0.32
CA GLU A 348 13.44 -13.43 -0.50
C GLU A 348 14.61 -13.17 0.46
N GLU A 349 14.69 -11.97 1.05
CA GLU A 349 15.64 -11.59 2.07
C GLU A 349 14.92 -11.51 3.43
N SER A 350 15.23 -12.42 4.35
CA SER A 350 14.65 -12.31 5.67
C SER A 350 15.35 -11.21 6.46
N GLY A 351 14.62 -10.18 6.87
CA GLY A 351 15.18 -9.13 7.72
C GLY A 351 14.59 -7.75 7.44
N TRP A 352 15.31 -6.75 7.90
CA TRP A 352 14.97 -5.35 7.74
C TRP A 352 16.16 -4.60 7.15
N ARG A 353 15.89 -3.68 6.23
CA ARG A 353 16.90 -2.78 5.68
C ARG A 353 16.49 -1.34 5.93
N ALA A 354 17.46 -0.48 6.22
CA ALA A 354 17.23 0.96 6.20
C ALA A 354 17.04 1.42 4.74
N LEU A 355 16.09 2.31 4.52
CA LEU A 355 15.99 3.03 3.26
C LEU A 355 17.16 4.00 3.12
N THR A 356 17.66 4.16 1.89
CA THR A 356 18.72 5.10 1.55
C THR A 356 18.36 5.87 0.28
N GLY A 357 18.85 7.10 0.15
CA GLY A 357 18.66 7.95 -1.02
C GLY A 357 17.44 8.86 -0.94
N GLU A 358 17.11 9.51 -2.05
CA GLU A 358 15.96 10.41 -2.13
C GLU A 358 14.64 9.62 -2.06
N VAL A 359 13.64 10.18 -1.37
CA VAL A 359 12.31 9.61 -1.24
C VAL A 359 11.26 10.72 -1.24
N ILE A 360 10.03 10.39 -1.66
CA ILE A 360 8.88 11.30 -1.50
C ILE A 360 8.09 10.89 -0.27
N ILE A 361 7.85 11.83 0.64
CA ILE A 361 6.98 11.67 1.81
C ILE A 361 5.63 12.31 1.51
N ASN A 362 4.57 11.57 1.82
CA ASN A 362 3.19 11.99 1.68
C ASN A 362 2.42 11.80 2.99
N TYR A 363 1.71 12.84 3.43
CA TYR A 363 0.70 12.72 4.49
C TYR A 363 -0.68 12.41 3.90
N LEU A 364 -1.31 11.34 4.39
CA LEU A 364 -2.56 10.80 3.80
C LEU A 364 -3.75 11.76 3.87
N SER A 365 -3.76 12.69 4.82
CA SER A 365 -4.88 13.61 5.03
C SER A 365 -4.70 14.97 4.36
N ASP A 366 -3.61 15.20 3.62
CA ASP A 366 -3.44 16.45 2.87
C ASP A 366 -3.82 16.26 1.38
N ARG A 367 -4.28 17.33 0.75
CA ARG A 367 -4.73 17.39 -0.64
C ARG A 367 -3.98 18.44 -1.46
N ASP A 368 -3.15 19.26 -0.82
CA ASP A 368 -2.29 20.20 -1.53
C ASP A 368 -1.17 19.41 -2.23
N PRO A 369 -0.90 19.55 -3.54
CA PRO A 369 0.28 18.96 -4.17
C PRO A 369 1.59 19.36 -3.49
N ASN A 370 1.63 20.58 -2.93
CA ASN A 370 2.76 21.06 -2.14
C ASN A 370 2.84 20.40 -0.76
N SER A 371 2.00 19.42 -0.42
CA SER A 371 2.18 18.54 0.75
C SER A 371 2.94 17.25 0.42
N LEU A 372 3.48 17.13 -0.79
CA LEU A 372 4.48 16.12 -1.10
C LEU A 372 5.86 16.70 -0.82
N ARG A 373 6.74 15.94 -0.18
CA ARG A 373 8.09 16.39 0.18
C ARG A 373 9.14 15.44 -0.33
N LEU A 374 10.15 15.99 -0.99
CA LEU A 374 11.39 15.26 -1.24
C LEU A 374 12.23 15.29 0.03
N ALA A 375 12.53 14.13 0.57
CA ALA A 375 13.40 13.93 1.72
C ALA A 375 14.55 12.99 1.37
N VAL A 376 15.56 12.93 2.22
CA VAL A 376 16.66 11.97 2.08
C VAL A 376 16.53 10.89 3.14
N ALA A 377 16.23 9.68 2.73
CA ALA A 377 16.35 8.51 3.59
C ALA A 377 17.84 8.23 3.82
N LYS A 378 18.22 8.15 5.09
CA LYS A 378 19.61 7.94 5.50
C LYS A 378 19.67 6.72 6.38
N ASP A 379 20.63 5.84 6.11
CA ASP A 379 20.96 4.77 7.05
C ASP A 379 21.83 5.34 8.19
N SER A 380 21.47 4.98 9.42
CA SER A 380 22.18 5.36 10.63
C SER A 380 22.30 4.14 11.53
N GLU A 381 23.53 3.71 11.79
CA GLU A 381 23.81 2.60 12.71
C GLU A 381 23.31 2.92 14.12
N ALA A 382 23.46 4.17 14.55
CA ALA A 382 22.95 4.63 15.84
C ALA A 382 21.42 4.51 15.91
N LEU A 383 20.68 4.87 14.86
CA LEU A 383 19.22 4.71 14.86
C LEU A 383 18.80 3.24 14.70
N ARG A 384 19.52 2.43 13.92
CA ARG A 384 19.32 0.97 13.84
C ARG A 384 19.49 0.30 15.21
N ALA A 385 20.47 0.74 16.00
CA ALA A 385 20.73 0.21 17.33
C ALA A 385 19.71 0.71 18.38
N LYS A 386 19.18 1.93 18.21
CA LYS A 386 18.27 2.57 19.16
C LYS A 386 16.80 2.24 18.93
N CYS A 387 16.40 1.88 17.71
CA CYS A 387 15.00 1.82 17.31
C CYS A 387 14.67 0.52 16.61
N ALA A 388 13.61 -0.18 17.03
CA ALA A 388 13.10 -1.27 16.21
C ALA A 388 12.51 -0.76 14.89
N PRO A 389 12.54 -1.63 13.87
CA PRO A 389 11.72 -1.45 12.68
C PRO A 389 10.24 -1.27 13.01
N GLY A 390 9.58 -0.28 12.41
CA GLY A 390 8.16 -0.02 12.71
C GLY A 390 7.76 1.45 12.60
N ALA A 391 8.70 2.36 12.84
CA ALA A 391 8.49 3.80 12.86
C ALA A 391 9.30 4.51 11.76
N LEU A 392 8.76 5.64 11.30
CA LEU A 392 9.42 6.59 10.43
C LEU A 392 9.92 7.76 11.28
N PHE A 393 11.22 8.00 11.27
CA PHE A 393 11.84 9.05 12.05
C PHE A 393 12.10 10.30 11.23
N PHE A 394 11.77 11.44 11.80
CA PHE A 394 12.01 12.76 11.25
C PHE A 394 13.06 13.49 12.09
N SER A 395 13.91 14.28 11.43
CA SER A 395 14.89 15.12 12.12
C SER A 395 14.21 16.12 13.06
N LYS A 396 14.80 16.31 14.25
CA LYS A 396 14.45 17.41 15.16
C LYS A 396 15.14 18.73 14.79
N LYS A 397 16.07 18.74 13.82
CA LYS A 397 16.83 19.92 13.35
C LYS A 397 16.19 20.57 12.12
N GLY A 398 16.50 21.85 11.89
CA GLY A 398 16.24 22.53 10.62
C GLY A 398 14.80 22.96 10.47
N ARG A 399 14.18 23.00 9.28
CA ARG A 399 12.73 23.29 9.19
C ARG A 399 11.95 21.98 9.22
N PRO A 400 11.05 21.76 10.20
CA PRO A 400 10.49 20.45 10.43
C PRO A 400 9.64 20.05 9.23
N LEU A 401 9.89 18.86 8.70
CA LEU A 401 9.09 18.29 7.64
C LEU A 401 7.60 18.27 8.03
N GLN A 402 7.27 18.10 9.32
CA GLN A 402 5.89 18.12 9.80
C GLN A 402 5.17 19.46 9.64
N VAL A 403 5.83 20.58 9.93
CA VAL A 403 5.18 21.90 9.83
C VAL A 403 4.82 22.21 8.38
N ASN A 404 5.65 21.75 7.44
CA ASN A 404 5.39 21.93 6.02
C ASN A 404 4.27 21.04 5.47
N LEU A 405 3.78 20.09 6.25
CA LEU A 405 2.83 19.08 5.84
C LEU A 405 1.55 19.11 6.70
N SER A 406 1.42 20.10 7.59
CA SER A 406 0.26 20.35 8.45
C SER A 406 -0.16 19.17 9.34
N TRP A 407 0.79 18.40 9.88
CA TRP A 407 0.52 17.21 10.72
C TRP A 407 1.31 17.18 12.04
N ASP A 408 0.96 16.22 12.91
CA ASP A 408 1.57 15.97 14.21
C ASP A 408 1.93 14.48 14.41
N PHE A 409 2.64 14.15 15.48
CA PHE A 409 3.05 12.80 15.78
C PHE A 409 2.05 12.04 16.66
N ASP A 410 0.76 12.41 16.66
CA ASP A 410 -0.22 11.83 17.60
C ASP A 410 -0.84 10.47 17.16
N GLY A 411 -0.31 9.94 16.05
CA GLY A 411 -0.70 8.67 15.42
C GLY A 411 -0.76 8.70 13.89
N ASP A 412 -0.28 9.78 13.27
CA ASP A 412 -0.36 9.99 11.83
C ASP A 412 0.49 8.98 11.02
N TYR A 413 -0.08 8.57 9.88
CA TYR A 413 0.58 7.68 8.92
C TYR A 413 1.11 8.47 7.72
N PHE A 414 2.36 8.19 7.39
CA PHE A 414 3.06 8.70 6.22
C PHE A 414 3.16 7.61 5.19
N GLN A 415 3.11 8.00 3.91
CA GLN A 415 3.54 7.17 2.81
C GLN A 415 4.92 7.61 2.36
N VAL A 416 5.84 6.66 2.20
CA VAL A 416 7.21 6.88 1.71
C VAL A 416 7.33 6.17 0.36
N ILE A 417 7.61 6.94 -0.69
CA ILE A 417 7.75 6.47 -2.07
C ILE A 417 9.22 6.50 -2.45
N THR A 418 9.76 5.34 -2.82
CA THR A 418 11.19 5.13 -3.12
C THR A 418 11.44 4.76 -4.57
N GLN A 419 10.42 4.81 -5.43
CA GLN A 419 10.56 4.45 -6.84
C GLN A 419 11.38 5.53 -7.57
N GLU A 420 12.60 5.19 -7.98
CA GLU A 420 13.61 6.12 -8.50
C GLU A 420 13.08 6.99 -9.64
N GLU A 421 12.33 6.44 -10.60
CA GLU A 421 11.83 7.22 -11.73
C GLU A 421 10.79 8.28 -11.31
N VAL A 422 10.00 7.99 -10.28
CA VAL A 422 9.00 8.92 -9.72
C VAL A 422 9.67 9.96 -8.83
N VAL A 423 10.66 9.55 -8.04
CA VAL A 423 11.41 10.41 -7.12
C VAL A 423 12.28 11.41 -7.89
N SER A 424 13.08 10.96 -8.85
CA SER A 424 13.99 11.80 -9.64
C SER A 424 13.28 12.83 -10.53
N SER A 425 12.03 12.56 -10.90
CA SER A 425 11.18 13.45 -11.67
C SER A 425 10.32 14.40 -10.83
N PHE A 426 10.34 14.29 -9.50
CA PHE A 426 9.59 15.17 -8.62
C PHE A 426 10.03 16.64 -8.79
N ARG A 427 9.07 17.55 -8.99
CA ARG A 427 9.29 19.01 -9.12
C ARG A 427 8.40 19.82 -8.18
N GLY A 428 7.86 19.21 -7.12
CA GLY A 428 7.03 19.90 -6.14
C GLY A 428 7.80 21.01 -5.42
N GLU A 429 7.09 22.08 -5.04
CA GLU A 429 7.68 23.17 -4.26
C GLU A 429 8.15 22.65 -2.90
N THR A 430 9.31 23.12 -2.43
CA THR A 430 9.89 22.74 -1.14
C THR A 430 9.15 23.36 0.06
N ALA A 431 8.39 24.43 -0.17
CA ALA A 431 7.60 25.11 0.84
C ALA A 431 6.11 25.10 0.46
N PRO A 432 5.19 24.96 1.44
CA PRO A 432 3.78 25.14 1.17
C PRO A 432 3.53 26.60 0.75
N GLY A 433 2.70 26.77 -0.28
CA GLY A 433 2.24 28.11 -0.68
C GLY A 433 1.40 28.74 0.44
N PRO A 434 1.25 30.07 0.47
CA PRO A 434 0.40 30.71 1.45
C PRO A 434 -1.03 30.17 1.33
N LEU A 435 -1.52 29.55 2.40
CA LEU A 435 -2.90 29.05 2.43
C LEU A 435 -3.86 30.24 2.35
N PRO A 436 -4.97 30.12 1.60
CA PRO A 436 -6.04 31.10 1.62
C PRO A 436 -6.51 31.35 3.05
N ARG A 437 -6.64 32.62 3.41
CA ARG A 437 -7.32 33.01 4.65
C ARG A 437 -8.81 32.83 4.42
N PHE A 438 -9.42 31.94 5.20
CA PHE A 438 -10.87 31.82 5.26
C PHE A 438 -11.34 32.74 6.39
N LYS A 439 -12.50 33.38 6.22
CA LYS A 439 -13.11 34.15 7.30
C LYS A 439 -13.60 33.16 8.35
N ASP A 440 -13.22 33.39 9.60
CA ASP A 440 -13.62 32.54 10.70
C ASP A 440 -15.07 32.87 11.07
N PRO A 441 -16.03 31.95 10.89
CA PRO A 441 -17.34 32.15 11.50
C PRO A 441 -17.14 32.19 13.01
N GLN A 442 -17.56 33.29 13.64
CA GLN A 442 -17.60 33.38 15.09
C GLN A 442 -18.49 32.26 15.60
N LEU A 443 -17.90 31.38 16.40
CA LEU A 443 -18.62 30.39 17.17
C LEU A 443 -19.19 31.12 18.38
N THR A 444 -20.48 30.89 18.68
CA THR A 444 -21.11 31.46 19.87
C THR A 444 -20.56 30.76 21.09
N ASP A 445 -20.05 31.53 22.05
CA ASP A 445 -19.73 31.01 23.37
C ASP A 445 -21.03 30.62 24.06
N VAL A 446 -21.13 29.35 24.42
CA VAL A 446 -22.27 28.81 25.17
C VAL A 446 -21.78 28.33 26.52
N VAL A 447 -22.56 28.64 27.55
CA VAL A 447 -22.30 28.19 28.92
C VAL A 447 -22.51 26.67 28.96
N ILE A 448 -21.46 25.94 29.33
CA ILE A 448 -21.48 24.48 29.42
C ILE A 448 -21.52 24.11 30.89
N ASN A 449 -22.65 23.54 31.34
CA ASN A 449 -22.81 23.11 32.73
C ASN A 449 -22.67 21.59 32.88
N SER A 450 -22.93 20.82 31.81
CA SER A 450 -22.92 19.36 31.81
C SER A 450 -22.34 18.77 30.52
N LEU A 451 -22.04 17.46 30.52
CA LEU A 451 -21.66 16.75 29.29
C LEU A 451 -22.81 16.75 28.27
N VAL A 452 -24.05 16.69 28.75
CA VAL A 452 -25.24 16.77 27.89
C VAL A 452 -25.28 18.09 27.14
N ASP A 453 -24.95 19.22 27.78
CA ASP A 453 -24.88 20.52 27.12
C ASP A 453 -23.81 20.55 26.03
N VAL A 454 -22.64 19.93 26.30
CA VAL A 454 -21.58 19.77 25.30
C VAL A 454 -22.11 19.06 24.06
N HIS A 455 -22.83 17.95 24.24
CA HIS A 455 -23.33 17.16 23.12
C HIS A 455 -24.50 17.80 22.40
N ALA A 456 -25.46 18.35 23.14
CA ALA A 456 -26.60 19.07 22.59
C ALA A 456 -26.12 20.21 21.69
N HIS A 457 -25.23 21.06 22.20
CA HIS A 457 -24.67 22.16 21.43
C HIS A 457 -23.80 21.68 20.26
N PHE A 458 -22.99 20.64 20.45
CA PHE A 458 -22.21 20.06 19.35
C PHE A 458 -23.12 19.52 18.23
N LEU A 459 -24.21 18.84 18.56
CA LEU A 459 -25.15 18.30 17.57
C LEU A 459 -25.97 19.39 16.86
N LEU A 460 -26.22 20.54 17.51
CA LEU A 460 -26.84 21.69 16.86
C LEU A 460 -25.90 22.36 15.86
N GLU A 461 -24.64 22.53 16.25
CA GLU A 461 -23.68 23.34 15.49
C GLU A 461 -22.85 22.54 14.47
N TYR A 462 -22.48 21.28 14.77
CA TYR A 462 -21.52 20.53 13.96
C TYR A 462 -22.09 19.90 12.68
N PRO A 463 -23.23 19.16 12.69
CA PRO A 463 -23.74 18.50 11.48
C PRO A 463 -24.01 19.47 10.31
N PRO A 464 -24.57 20.68 10.51
CA PRO A 464 -24.71 21.66 9.43
C PRO A 464 -23.37 22.18 8.89
N ARG A 465 -22.28 22.00 9.64
CA ARG A 465 -20.94 22.47 9.33
C ARG A 465 -20.02 21.36 8.79
N GLU A 466 -20.44 20.11 8.77
CA GLU A 466 -19.56 19.02 8.32
C GLU A 466 -19.46 18.98 6.79
N GLU A 467 -18.54 19.76 6.22
CA GLU A 467 -18.30 19.84 4.77
C GLU A 467 -17.04 19.08 4.33
N ILE A 468 -16.38 18.32 5.20
CA ILE A 468 -15.13 17.60 4.86
C ILE A 468 -15.28 16.69 3.63
N GLY A 469 -16.37 15.91 3.58
CA GLY A 469 -16.65 15.03 2.44
C GLY A 469 -16.96 15.81 1.17
N LEU A 470 -17.64 16.95 1.30
CA LEU A 470 -17.94 17.85 0.19
C LEU A 470 -16.66 18.49 -0.35
N HIS A 471 -15.80 19.05 0.51
CA HIS A 471 -14.52 19.63 0.13
C HIS A 471 -13.58 18.62 -0.51
N HIS A 472 -13.54 17.39 0.02
CA HIS A 472 -12.77 16.31 -0.61
C HIS A 472 -13.29 16.02 -2.02
N TRP A 473 -14.61 15.89 -2.18
CA TRP A 473 -15.24 15.64 -3.47
C TRP A 473 -14.99 16.79 -4.46
N GLN A 474 -15.19 18.05 -4.03
CA GLN A 474 -14.91 19.23 -4.85
C GLN A 474 -13.44 19.29 -5.29
N TRP A 475 -12.51 18.98 -4.38
CA TRP A 475 -11.10 18.89 -4.72
C TRP A 475 -10.84 17.78 -5.76
N GLN A 476 -11.44 16.59 -5.63
CA GLN A 476 -11.28 15.53 -6.63
C GLN A 476 -11.86 15.92 -7.99
N MET A 477 -12.99 16.63 -8.01
CA MET A 477 -13.57 17.18 -9.23
C MET A 477 -12.59 18.15 -9.90
N LYS A 478 -11.97 19.07 -9.15
CA LYS A 478 -10.98 20.00 -9.71
C LYS A 478 -9.69 19.32 -10.12
N ALA A 479 -9.10 18.51 -9.24
CA ALA A 479 -7.87 17.80 -9.52
C ALA A 479 -7.97 16.88 -10.74
N GLY A 480 -9.16 16.32 -11.03
CA GLY A 480 -9.37 15.47 -12.19
C GLY A 480 -9.56 16.20 -13.54
N GLU A 481 -9.67 17.55 -13.56
CA GLU A 481 -9.80 18.36 -14.78
C GLU A 481 -8.56 18.26 -15.69
N GLY A 482 -7.39 17.94 -15.13
CA GLY A 482 -6.17 17.71 -15.89
C GLY A 482 -4.92 17.55 -15.01
N PRO A 483 -3.76 17.22 -15.62
CA PRO A 483 -2.53 16.89 -14.89
C PRO A 483 -2.05 17.95 -13.89
N LEU A 484 -2.25 19.23 -14.19
CA LEU A 484 -1.85 20.37 -13.34
C LEU A 484 -3.02 21.00 -12.58
N ALA A 485 -4.23 20.43 -12.68
CA ALA A 485 -5.41 21.07 -12.12
C ALA A 485 -5.38 21.09 -10.57
N ALA A 486 -4.76 20.11 -9.93
CA ALA A 486 -4.60 20.11 -8.47
C ALA A 486 -3.68 21.23 -7.95
N SER A 487 -2.71 21.70 -8.76
CA SER A 487 -1.81 22.82 -8.41
C SER A 487 -2.36 24.19 -8.84
N SER A 488 -3.50 24.22 -9.55
CA SER A 488 -4.22 25.46 -9.83
C SER A 488 -4.60 26.21 -8.55
N LEU A 489 -4.86 27.51 -8.66
CA LEU A 489 -5.31 28.32 -7.52
C LEU A 489 -6.58 27.74 -6.88
N GLU A 490 -7.55 27.33 -7.71
CA GLU A 490 -8.80 26.71 -7.26
C GLU A 490 -8.57 25.34 -6.60
N GLY A 491 -7.67 24.52 -7.17
CA GLY A 491 -7.28 23.22 -6.61
C GLY A 491 -6.62 23.37 -5.23
N ARG A 492 -5.72 24.34 -5.08
CA ARG A 492 -5.09 24.65 -3.77
C ARG A 492 -6.08 25.27 -2.78
N GLN A 493 -7.01 26.09 -3.24
CA GLN A 493 -8.07 26.64 -2.39
C GLN A 493 -8.99 25.55 -1.84
N THR A 494 -9.42 24.62 -2.69
CA THR A 494 -10.26 23.49 -2.28
C THR A 494 -9.50 22.52 -1.37
N ALA A 495 -8.20 22.27 -1.64
CA ALA A 495 -7.33 21.49 -0.76
C ALA A 495 -7.20 22.15 0.62
N ALA A 496 -6.92 23.45 0.69
CA ALA A 496 -6.82 24.19 1.93
C ALA A 496 -8.12 24.16 2.74
N ALA A 497 -9.28 24.25 2.08
CA ALA A 497 -10.57 24.13 2.72
C ALA A 497 -10.78 22.72 3.30
N TYR A 498 -10.40 21.68 2.55
CA TYR A 498 -10.44 20.30 3.04
C TYR A 498 -9.55 20.13 4.28
N CYS A 499 -8.30 20.57 4.26
CA CYS A 499 -7.38 20.45 5.38
C CYS A 499 -7.90 21.17 6.64
N LYS A 500 -8.44 22.38 6.49
CA LYS A 500 -9.09 23.10 7.61
C LYS A 500 -10.34 22.38 8.14
N SER A 501 -11.05 21.65 7.27
CA SER A 501 -12.25 20.89 7.65
C SER A 501 -11.96 19.66 8.53
N LEU A 502 -10.72 19.16 8.53
CA LEU A 502 -10.30 18.05 9.41
C LEU A 502 -10.42 18.43 10.89
N ASP A 503 -10.17 19.70 11.21
CA ASP A 503 -10.11 20.19 12.58
C ASP A 503 -11.38 20.94 13.03
N VAL A 504 -12.42 21.00 12.20
CA VAL A 504 -13.70 21.65 12.57
C VAL A 504 -14.30 20.98 13.82
N GLU A 505 -14.13 19.66 13.98
CA GLU A 505 -14.59 18.98 15.20
C GLU A 505 -13.83 19.40 16.47
N LYS A 506 -12.67 20.04 16.32
CA LYS A 506 -11.85 20.60 17.41
C LYS A 506 -12.13 22.10 17.62
N GLY A 507 -13.17 22.63 16.98
CA GLY A 507 -13.60 24.03 17.10
C GLY A 507 -12.82 24.98 16.20
N LYS A 508 -12.11 24.46 15.17
CA LYS A 508 -11.54 25.31 14.13
C LYS A 508 -12.65 25.81 13.18
N PRO A 509 -12.47 27.02 12.62
CA PRO A 509 -13.43 27.62 11.70
C PRO A 509 -13.66 26.76 10.44
N LEU A 510 -14.93 26.66 10.02
CA LEU A 510 -15.30 25.99 8.78
C LEU A 510 -15.01 26.90 7.57
N PRO A 511 -14.14 26.51 6.65
CA PRO A 511 -14.00 27.21 5.38
C PRO A 511 -15.27 27.04 4.56
N LYS A 512 -15.92 28.14 4.15
CA LYS A 512 -17.04 28.08 3.20
C LYS A 512 -16.50 28.18 1.78
N LEU A 513 -16.75 27.15 0.97
CA LEU A 513 -16.56 27.22 -0.47
C LEU A 513 -17.89 27.51 -1.18
N GLY A 514 -17.81 28.18 -2.33
CA GLY A 514 -18.98 28.33 -3.19
C GLY A 514 -19.53 26.97 -3.64
N PRO A 515 -20.81 26.88 -4.02
CA PRO A 515 -21.36 25.65 -4.58
C PRO A 515 -20.56 25.24 -5.81
N TYR A 516 -20.17 23.97 -5.88
CA TYR A 516 -19.56 23.44 -7.09
C TYR A 516 -20.65 23.26 -8.14
N PRO A 517 -20.51 23.80 -9.36
CA PRO A 517 -21.48 23.55 -10.41
C PRO A 517 -21.61 22.04 -10.65
N ASN A 518 -22.78 21.56 -11.05
CA ASN A 518 -23.00 20.15 -11.40
C ASN A 518 -22.20 19.78 -12.66
N GLY A 519 -20.88 19.67 -12.51
CA GLY A 519 -19.96 19.27 -13.56
C GLY A 519 -20.00 17.76 -13.80
N PRO A 520 -19.50 17.31 -14.96
CA PRO A 520 -19.40 15.89 -15.25
C PRO A 520 -18.48 15.19 -14.25
N ARG A 521 -18.87 14.00 -13.80
CA ARG A 521 -18.03 13.18 -12.91
C ARG A 521 -16.96 12.44 -13.71
N TRP A 522 -15.73 12.46 -13.22
CA TRP A 522 -14.63 11.65 -13.76
C TRP A 522 -14.90 10.16 -13.64
N ASP A 523 -14.42 9.40 -14.62
CA ASP A 523 -14.49 7.93 -14.67
C ASP A 523 -14.06 7.27 -13.35
N PHE A 524 -12.95 7.69 -12.75
CA PHE A 524 -12.46 7.11 -11.49
C PHE A 524 -13.27 7.45 -10.23
N MET A 525 -14.26 8.34 -10.33
CA MET A 525 -15.16 8.70 -9.22
C MET A 525 -16.52 7.99 -9.30
N ASN A 526 -16.85 7.36 -10.43
CA ASN A 526 -18.18 6.80 -10.63
C ASN A 526 -18.33 5.41 -10.01
N LYS A 527 -19.33 5.28 -9.13
CA LYS A 527 -19.74 4.03 -8.50
C LYS A 527 -21.05 3.46 -9.06
N LYS A 528 -21.72 4.17 -9.97
CA LYS A 528 -23.04 3.79 -10.50
C LYS A 528 -22.98 3.65 -12.02
N GLU A 529 -23.47 2.51 -12.50
CA GLU A 529 -23.78 2.27 -13.91
C GLU A 529 -24.79 3.32 -14.39
N GLY A 530 -24.52 3.96 -15.54
CA GLY A 530 -25.47 4.85 -16.22
C GLY A 530 -25.25 6.38 -16.10
N ALA A 531 -24.32 6.87 -15.27
CA ALA A 531 -23.96 8.29 -15.29
C ALA A 531 -23.07 8.60 -16.52
N GLN A 532 -23.31 9.71 -17.23
CA GLN A 532 -22.38 10.19 -18.25
C GLN A 532 -21.02 10.46 -17.60
N THR A 533 -20.06 9.57 -17.85
CA THR A 533 -18.71 9.66 -17.31
C THR A 533 -17.82 10.40 -18.29
N VAL A 534 -17.12 11.43 -17.84
CA VAL A 534 -16.05 12.01 -18.66
C VAL A 534 -14.75 11.28 -18.32
N HIS A 535 -14.04 10.86 -19.36
CA HIS A 535 -12.71 10.28 -19.22
C HIS A 535 -11.76 11.32 -18.65
N SER A 536 -11.21 11.07 -17.45
CA SER A 536 -10.16 11.95 -16.94
C SER A 536 -8.90 11.76 -17.76
N GLN A 537 -8.29 12.86 -18.17
CA GLN A 537 -7.00 12.89 -18.86
C GLN A 537 -5.81 12.67 -17.93
N THR A 538 -6.07 12.56 -16.62
CA THR A 538 -5.04 12.34 -15.60
C THR A 538 -4.52 10.91 -15.61
N SER A 539 -3.33 10.73 -15.05
CA SER A 539 -2.72 9.42 -14.83
C SER A 539 -3.50 8.57 -13.83
N ALA A 540 -4.25 9.21 -12.91
CA ALA A 540 -5.21 8.53 -12.04
C ALA A 540 -6.36 7.90 -12.83
N GLY A 541 -6.94 8.63 -13.78
CA GLY A 541 -7.96 8.10 -14.70
C GLY A 541 -7.42 6.95 -15.56
N GLU A 542 -6.19 7.07 -16.06
CA GLU A 542 -5.56 5.97 -16.80
C GLU A 542 -5.34 4.73 -15.94
N CYS A 543 -4.82 4.86 -14.71
CA CYS A 543 -4.67 3.72 -13.80
C CYS A 543 -6.03 3.04 -13.51
N TYR A 544 -7.07 3.84 -13.26
CA TYR A 544 -8.43 3.33 -13.07
C TYR A 544 -8.91 2.50 -14.27
N ARG A 545 -8.80 3.03 -15.50
CA ARG A 545 -9.23 2.33 -16.71
C ARG A 545 -8.45 1.05 -16.96
N GLN A 546 -7.14 1.05 -16.67
CA GLN A 546 -6.32 -0.16 -16.78
C GLN A 546 -6.76 -1.22 -15.76
N ALA A 547 -7.09 -0.81 -14.53
CA ALA A 547 -7.62 -1.72 -13.52
C ALA A 547 -9.01 -2.24 -13.87
N ALA A 548 -9.89 -1.38 -14.40
CA ALA A 548 -11.21 -1.76 -14.89
C ALA A 548 -11.12 -2.76 -16.05
N LYS A 549 -10.26 -2.49 -17.04
CA LYS A 549 -9.98 -3.43 -18.14
C LYS A 549 -9.45 -4.77 -17.64
N ALA A 550 -8.47 -4.75 -16.73
CA ALA A 550 -7.94 -5.98 -16.13
C ALA A 550 -8.99 -6.75 -15.32
N PHE A 551 -9.93 -6.04 -14.69
CA PHE A 551 -11.07 -6.64 -14.01
C PHE A 551 -12.07 -7.28 -14.98
N GLU A 552 -12.39 -6.60 -16.09
CA GLU A 552 -13.24 -7.15 -17.16
C GLU A 552 -12.60 -8.39 -17.80
N GLU A 553 -11.31 -8.33 -18.15
CA GLU A 553 -10.52 -9.47 -18.64
C GLU A 553 -10.55 -10.63 -17.64
N PHE A 554 -10.38 -10.33 -16.34
CA PHE A 554 -10.47 -11.34 -15.29
C PHE A 554 -11.87 -11.95 -15.20
N GLN A 555 -12.94 -11.15 -15.30
CA GLN A 555 -14.32 -11.67 -15.28
C GLN A 555 -14.62 -12.52 -16.51
N ALA A 556 -14.13 -12.11 -17.69
CA ALA A 556 -14.23 -12.89 -18.92
C ALA A 556 -13.47 -14.22 -18.81
N ALA A 557 -12.25 -14.22 -18.24
CA ALA A 557 -11.48 -15.44 -18.00
C ALA A 557 -12.04 -16.30 -16.86
N LYS A 558 -12.76 -15.69 -15.90
CA LYS A 558 -13.49 -16.37 -14.81
C LYS A 558 -14.80 -17.01 -15.30
N ALA A 559 -15.24 -16.72 -16.54
CA ALA A 559 -16.45 -17.29 -17.11
C ALA A 559 -16.50 -18.81 -16.85
N PRO A 560 -17.69 -19.35 -16.52
CA PRO A 560 -17.81 -20.71 -16.01
C PRO A 560 -17.37 -21.70 -17.07
N GLY A 561 -16.12 -22.17 -16.98
CA GLY A 561 -15.80 -23.52 -17.41
C GLY A 561 -16.65 -24.52 -16.62
N GLU A 562 -16.64 -25.80 -17.01
CA GLU A 562 -17.33 -26.87 -16.29
C GLU A 562 -16.88 -26.93 -14.81
N ARG A 563 -17.56 -26.17 -13.94
CA ARG A 563 -17.23 -26.07 -12.52
C ARG A 563 -17.54 -27.41 -11.85
N GLY A 564 -16.62 -27.90 -11.03
CA GLY A 564 -16.80 -29.11 -10.23
C GLY A 564 -16.26 -30.39 -10.86
N ALA A 565 -15.93 -30.41 -12.15
CA ALA A 565 -15.39 -31.58 -12.84
C ALA A 565 -13.85 -31.52 -12.94
N ASP A 566 -13.17 -31.96 -11.88
CA ASP A 566 -11.72 -32.19 -11.95
C ASP A 566 -11.46 -33.43 -12.81
N ALA A 567 -10.76 -33.28 -13.95
CA ALA A 567 -10.60 -34.36 -14.92
C ALA A 567 -9.94 -35.62 -14.36
N ASP A 568 -8.99 -35.46 -13.42
CA ASP A 568 -8.29 -36.59 -12.81
C ASP A 568 -9.22 -37.35 -11.87
N LEU A 569 -10.01 -36.63 -11.05
CA LEU A 569 -10.99 -37.23 -10.17
C LEU A 569 -12.19 -37.81 -10.93
N MET A 570 -12.61 -37.20 -12.04
CA MET A 570 -13.63 -37.76 -12.93
C MET A 570 -13.15 -39.06 -13.57
N LYS A 571 -11.90 -39.11 -14.04
CA LYS A 571 -11.29 -40.32 -14.59
C LYS A 571 -11.21 -41.42 -13.53
N ALA A 572 -10.76 -41.08 -12.32
CA ALA A 572 -10.73 -42.01 -11.19
C ALA A 572 -12.13 -42.51 -10.84
N TRP A 573 -13.13 -41.63 -10.81
CA TRP A 573 -14.52 -41.99 -10.48
C TRP A 573 -15.12 -42.92 -11.52
N LYS A 574 -14.90 -42.62 -12.80
CA LYS A 574 -15.34 -43.49 -13.90
C LYS A 574 -14.71 -44.88 -13.80
N GLY A 575 -13.38 -44.95 -13.63
CA GLY A 575 -12.68 -46.23 -13.46
C GLY A 575 -13.20 -47.02 -12.25
N LEU A 576 -13.51 -46.34 -11.14
CA LEU A 576 -14.08 -46.96 -9.96
C LEU A 576 -15.50 -47.52 -10.22
N CYS A 577 -16.33 -46.80 -10.97
CA CYS A 577 -17.66 -47.31 -11.32
C CYS A 577 -17.64 -48.43 -12.35
N ASP A 578 -16.65 -48.44 -13.26
CA ASP A 578 -16.42 -49.56 -14.17
C ASP A 578 -16.00 -50.83 -13.39
N GLU A 579 -15.20 -50.68 -12.33
CA GLU A 579 -14.78 -51.78 -11.44
C GLU A 579 -15.91 -52.32 -10.56
N LEU A 580 -16.67 -51.43 -9.91
CA LEU A 580 -17.68 -51.82 -8.91
C LEU A 580 -19.06 -52.13 -9.50
N GLY A 581 -19.36 -51.59 -10.68
CA GLY A 581 -20.68 -51.61 -11.30
C GLY A 581 -21.69 -50.58 -10.72
N PRO A 582 -22.76 -50.25 -11.47
CA PRO A 582 -23.70 -49.18 -11.09
C PRO A 582 -24.38 -49.32 -9.71
N PRO A 583 -24.86 -50.51 -9.28
CA PRO A 583 -25.55 -50.65 -8.01
C PRO A 583 -24.68 -50.30 -6.80
N LYS A 584 -23.40 -50.69 -6.85
CA LYS A 584 -22.43 -50.39 -5.79
C LYS A 584 -22.04 -48.90 -5.79
N CYS A 585 -21.87 -48.29 -6.96
CA CYS A 585 -21.63 -46.84 -7.05
C CYS A 585 -22.79 -46.03 -6.43
N GLU A 586 -24.04 -46.40 -6.71
CA GLU A 586 -25.20 -45.74 -6.10
C GLU A 586 -25.32 -45.99 -4.59
N ALA A 587 -25.01 -47.20 -4.12
CA ALA A 587 -24.95 -47.48 -2.68
C ALA A 587 -23.90 -46.60 -1.99
N MET A 588 -22.74 -46.41 -2.62
CA MET A 588 -21.66 -45.58 -2.11
C MET A 588 -22.01 -44.08 -2.13
N LYS A 589 -22.68 -43.57 -3.18
CA LYS A 589 -23.21 -42.19 -3.18
C LYS A 589 -24.23 -41.97 -2.06
N LYS A 590 -25.13 -42.93 -1.83
CA LYS A 590 -26.09 -42.87 -0.70
C LYS A 590 -25.39 -42.86 0.65
N LEU A 591 -24.32 -43.64 0.81
CA LEU A 591 -23.50 -43.61 2.02
C LEU A 591 -22.83 -42.24 2.20
N ALA A 592 -22.23 -41.68 1.16
CA ALA A 592 -21.62 -40.34 1.19
C ALA A 592 -22.65 -39.25 1.54
N ALA A 593 -23.88 -39.34 1.02
CA ALA A 593 -24.97 -38.43 1.35
C ALA A 593 -25.34 -38.50 2.83
N ARG A 594 -25.41 -39.71 3.41
CA ARG A 594 -25.71 -39.94 4.83
C ARG A 594 -24.61 -39.40 5.75
N VAL A 595 -23.35 -39.64 5.39
CA VAL A 595 -22.19 -39.09 6.13
C VAL A 595 -22.21 -37.55 6.09
N ARG A 596 -22.56 -36.94 4.96
CA ARG A 596 -22.70 -35.48 4.84
C ARG A 596 -23.87 -34.93 5.63
N GLY A 597 -25.04 -35.57 5.53
CA GLY A 597 -26.29 -35.09 6.11
C GLY A 597 -26.29 -35.35 7.60
N ASP A 598 -26.80 -36.51 7.99
CA ASP A 598 -27.10 -36.86 9.37
C ASP A 598 -25.87 -36.74 10.29
N TRP A 599 -24.71 -37.21 9.83
CA TRP A 599 -23.54 -37.30 10.71
C TRP A 599 -22.84 -35.96 10.89
N ALA A 600 -22.62 -35.21 9.81
CA ALA A 600 -22.03 -33.88 9.92
C ALA A 600 -22.98 -32.89 10.62
N GLN A 601 -24.31 -33.03 10.41
CA GLN A 601 -25.31 -32.21 11.09
C GLN A 601 -25.38 -32.52 12.58
N ASN A 602 -25.42 -33.80 12.98
CA ASN A 602 -25.39 -34.19 14.40
C ASN A 602 -24.14 -33.66 15.12
N ILE A 603 -23.00 -33.63 14.43
CA ILE A 603 -21.75 -33.08 14.98
C ILE A 603 -21.81 -31.56 15.09
N ARG A 604 -22.29 -30.88 14.05
CA ARG A 604 -22.50 -29.43 14.10
C ARG A 604 -23.43 -29.05 15.26
N ASP A 605 -24.50 -29.81 15.46
CA ASP A 605 -25.44 -29.60 16.57
C ASP A 605 -24.81 -29.90 17.93
N GLY A 606 -23.89 -30.86 17.99
CA GLY A 606 -23.01 -31.12 19.14
C GLY A 606 -22.09 -29.94 19.45
N CYS A 607 -21.38 -29.41 18.45
CA CYS A 607 -20.52 -28.22 18.61
C CYS A 607 -21.33 -27.00 19.06
N ASN A 608 -22.45 -26.71 18.39
CA ASN A 608 -23.34 -25.61 18.75
C ASN A 608 -23.93 -25.78 20.16
N ARG A 609 -24.09 -27.02 20.65
CA ARG A 609 -24.51 -27.29 22.02
C ARG A 609 -23.38 -27.01 23.00
N ALA A 610 -22.17 -27.53 22.74
CA ALA A 610 -21.00 -27.27 23.56
C ALA A 610 -20.66 -25.77 23.64
N GLU A 611 -20.78 -25.01 22.54
CA GLU A 611 -20.60 -23.55 22.53
C GLU A 611 -21.65 -22.82 23.39
N ARG A 612 -22.90 -23.28 23.35
CA ARG A 612 -23.97 -22.74 24.20
C ARG A 612 -23.71 -23.05 25.68
N GLU A 613 -23.25 -24.26 25.99
CA GLU A 613 -22.88 -24.68 27.34
C GLU A 613 -21.63 -23.94 27.86
N ALA A 614 -20.71 -23.56 26.97
CA ALA A 614 -19.51 -22.77 27.28
C ALA A 614 -19.77 -21.26 27.47
N GLY A 615 -21.03 -20.80 27.43
CA GLY A 615 -21.39 -19.42 27.80
C GLY A 615 -21.30 -18.38 26.68
N GLY A 616 -21.39 -18.80 25.41
CA GLY A 616 -21.83 -17.91 24.32
C GLY A 616 -20.82 -16.87 23.83
N ASN A 617 -19.52 -17.09 23.97
CA ASN A 617 -18.54 -16.31 23.21
C ASN A 617 -18.21 -17.05 21.90
N PRO A 618 -18.78 -16.66 20.75
CA PRO A 618 -18.52 -17.32 19.45
C PRO A 618 -17.05 -17.24 19.00
N ASN A 619 -16.22 -16.44 19.68
CA ASN A 619 -14.78 -16.31 19.42
C ASN A 619 -13.91 -16.89 20.55
N ALA A 620 -14.47 -17.36 21.67
CA ALA A 620 -13.73 -18.18 22.63
C ALA A 620 -13.70 -19.61 22.09
N CYS A 621 -12.88 -19.78 21.05
CA CYS A 621 -12.25 -21.01 20.59
C CYS A 621 -12.95 -22.30 21.03
N MET A 622 -13.65 -22.96 20.11
CA MET A 622 -13.61 -24.43 20.09
C MET A 622 -12.13 -24.80 20.25
N ASP A 623 -11.77 -25.42 21.35
CA ASP A 623 -10.43 -25.98 21.54
C ASP A 623 -10.08 -26.75 20.25
N GLU A 624 -9.01 -26.36 19.56
CA GLU A 624 -8.64 -27.01 18.30
C GLU A 624 -8.40 -28.52 18.53
N GLU A 625 -8.02 -28.86 19.77
CA GLU A 625 -7.91 -30.23 20.27
C GLU A 625 -9.26 -30.95 20.24
N LEU A 626 -10.31 -30.36 20.84
CA LEU A 626 -11.68 -30.89 20.76
C LEU A 626 -12.12 -31.04 19.30
N ARG A 627 -11.95 -30.01 18.46
CA ARG A 627 -12.32 -30.13 17.03
C ARG A 627 -11.53 -31.25 16.34
N GLY A 628 -10.27 -31.47 16.72
CA GLY A 628 -9.43 -32.57 16.25
C GLY A 628 -9.98 -33.93 16.64
N GLU A 629 -10.20 -34.16 17.93
CA GLU A 629 -10.76 -35.41 18.48
C GLU A 629 -12.09 -35.78 17.81
N TRP A 630 -12.96 -34.79 17.60
CA TRP A 630 -14.25 -34.99 16.95
C TRP A 630 -14.12 -35.41 15.49
N LEU A 631 -13.20 -34.79 14.74
CA LEU A 631 -12.93 -35.20 13.37
C LEU A 631 -12.35 -36.62 13.32
N THR A 632 -11.44 -36.96 14.23
CA THR A 632 -10.90 -38.32 14.36
C THR A 632 -12.00 -39.34 14.70
N HIS A 633 -12.90 -39.02 15.62
CA HIS A 633 -14.04 -39.88 15.96
C HIS A 633 -14.99 -40.07 14.78
N LEU A 634 -15.31 -39.00 14.04
CA LEU A 634 -16.14 -39.06 12.85
C LEU A 634 -15.47 -39.90 11.75
N GLN A 635 -14.19 -39.69 11.49
CA GLN A 635 -13.43 -40.49 10.52
C GLN A 635 -13.44 -41.98 10.89
N LYS A 636 -13.23 -42.32 12.18
CA LYS A 636 -13.30 -43.70 12.66
C LYS A 636 -14.69 -44.33 12.42
N ARG A 637 -15.77 -43.61 12.73
CA ARG A 637 -17.13 -44.10 12.48
C ARG A 637 -17.43 -44.27 10.99
N VAL A 638 -16.93 -43.37 10.16
CA VAL A 638 -17.02 -43.48 8.69
C VAL A 638 -16.26 -44.69 8.21
N GLN A 639 -15.04 -44.92 8.70
CA GLN A 639 -14.23 -46.09 8.38
C GLN A 639 -14.97 -47.40 8.70
N GLU A 640 -15.52 -47.54 9.92
CA GLU A 640 -16.26 -48.74 10.35
C GLU A 640 -17.51 -49.02 9.49
N GLU A 641 -18.22 -47.98 9.04
CA GLU A 641 -19.39 -48.13 8.17
C GLU A 641 -18.99 -48.48 6.74
N VAL A 642 -17.94 -47.85 6.23
CA VAL A 642 -17.36 -48.11 4.91
C VAL A 642 -16.91 -49.56 4.79
N GLU A 643 -16.21 -50.08 5.81
CA GLU A 643 -15.79 -51.47 5.89
C GLU A 643 -16.99 -52.43 5.95
N ARG A 644 -18.03 -52.09 6.71
CA ARG A 644 -19.26 -52.90 6.80
C ARG A 644 -19.98 -53.02 5.46
N GLN A 645 -19.90 -51.99 4.62
CA GLN A 645 -20.47 -51.98 3.27
C GLN A 645 -19.49 -52.52 2.21
N ASN A 646 -18.33 -53.03 2.63
CA ASN A 646 -17.26 -53.55 1.77
C ASN A 646 -16.73 -52.52 0.76
N PHE A 647 -16.55 -51.28 1.22
CA PHE A 647 -15.88 -50.20 0.50
C PHE A 647 -14.58 -49.80 1.23
N THR A 648 -13.77 -48.95 0.59
CA THR A 648 -12.63 -48.28 1.25
C THR A 648 -12.92 -46.78 1.45
N LEU A 649 -12.22 -46.15 2.40
CA LEU A 649 -12.39 -44.72 2.68
C LEU A 649 -12.10 -43.86 1.45
N THR A 650 -11.09 -44.27 0.69
CA THR A 650 -10.65 -43.66 -0.55
C THR A 650 -11.70 -43.73 -1.65
N GLN A 651 -12.48 -44.82 -1.72
CA GLN A 651 -13.62 -44.93 -2.64
C GLN A 651 -14.77 -44.02 -2.19
N LEU A 652 -15.10 -44.00 -0.89
CA LEU A 652 -16.14 -43.13 -0.34
C LEU A 652 -15.80 -41.65 -0.53
N ALA A 653 -14.54 -41.27 -0.33
CA ALA A 653 -14.03 -39.92 -0.55
C ALA A 653 -14.34 -39.41 -1.96
N LEU A 654 -14.05 -40.24 -2.97
CA LEU A 654 -14.26 -39.93 -4.38
C LEU A 654 -15.76 -39.84 -4.72
N ALA A 655 -16.58 -40.73 -4.15
CA ALA A 655 -18.04 -40.66 -4.26
C ALA A 655 -18.61 -39.38 -3.63
N ALA A 656 -18.11 -39.00 -2.45
CA ALA A 656 -18.53 -37.80 -1.74
C ALA A 656 -18.14 -36.52 -2.51
N TRP A 657 -16.96 -36.52 -3.15
CA TRP A 657 -16.54 -35.46 -4.07
C TRP A 657 -17.43 -35.37 -5.30
N HIS A 658 -17.66 -36.49 -6.00
CA HIS A 658 -18.49 -36.52 -7.21
C HIS A 658 -19.92 -36.09 -6.91
N MET A 659 -20.55 -36.68 -5.88
CA MET A 659 -21.89 -36.31 -5.44
C MET A 659 -22.00 -34.82 -5.18
N LYS A 660 -21.02 -34.24 -4.48
CA LYS A 660 -21.11 -32.85 -4.07
C LYS A 660 -20.86 -31.88 -5.24
N TYR A 661 -19.76 -32.04 -5.94
CA TYR A 661 -19.29 -31.02 -6.88
C TYR A 661 -19.77 -31.27 -8.30
N VAL A 662 -20.10 -32.51 -8.66
CA VAL A 662 -20.59 -32.89 -9.99
C VAL A 662 -22.11 -33.04 -9.95
N ASP A 663 -22.64 -34.00 -9.19
CA ASP A 663 -24.09 -34.33 -9.23
C ASP A 663 -24.98 -33.17 -8.75
N GLN A 664 -24.56 -32.48 -7.68
CA GLN A 664 -25.33 -31.38 -7.11
C GLN A 664 -24.97 -30.00 -7.69
N GLY A 665 -23.94 -29.92 -8.54
CA GLY A 665 -23.46 -28.65 -9.10
C GLY A 665 -23.14 -27.58 -8.05
N VAL A 666 -22.70 -27.99 -6.85
CA VAL A 666 -22.49 -27.04 -5.74
C VAL A 666 -21.32 -26.11 -6.05
N SER A 667 -21.65 -24.87 -6.45
CA SER A 667 -20.74 -23.73 -6.35
C SER A 667 -20.79 -23.14 -4.94
N LEU A 668 -19.77 -22.40 -4.51
CA LEU A 668 -19.74 -21.77 -3.19
C LEU A 668 -20.76 -20.61 -3.03
N GLU A 669 -21.73 -20.46 -3.93
CA GLU A 669 -22.72 -19.39 -3.85
C GLU A 669 -23.94 -19.78 -3.01
N LYS A 670 -23.94 -19.26 -1.77
CA LYS A 670 -25.06 -19.04 -0.82
C LYS A 670 -25.97 -20.21 -0.40
N LYS A 671 -25.95 -21.37 -1.07
CA LYS A 671 -26.92 -22.47 -0.81
C LYS A 671 -26.35 -23.70 -0.09
N ASP A 672 -25.02 -23.81 0.07
CA ASP A 672 -24.43 -24.94 0.81
C ASP A 672 -24.03 -24.51 2.24
N PRO A 673 -24.66 -25.04 3.29
CA PRO A 673 -24.28 -24.75 4.67
C PRO A 673 -22.95 -25.42 5.08
N SER A 674 -22.35 -26.28 4.24
CA SER A 674 -21.10 -26.97 4.54
C SER A 674 -20.17 -27.10 3.33
N PRO A 675 -19.70 -25.99 2.73
CA PRO A 675 -18.89 -25.98 1.50
C PRO A 675 -17.61 -26.83 1.59
N SER A 676 -17.09 -27.02 2.80
CA SER A 676 -15.85 -27.73 3.11
C SER A 676 -15.97 -29.25 3.22
N PHE A 677 -17.17 -29.84 3.31
CA PHE A 677 -17.34 -31.28 3.04
C PHE A 677 -17.15 -31.53 1.53
N PRO A 678 -16.57 -32.63 1.00
CA PRO A 678 -15.92 -33.77 1.65
C PRO A 678 -14.54 -33.47 2.24
N TRP A 679 -13.91 -32.35 1.89
CA TRP A 679 -12.51 -32.05 2.25
C TRP A 679 -12.20 -32.04 3.73
N VAL A 680 -13.14 -31.68 4.60
CA VAL A 680 -12.93 -31.74 6.05
C VAL A 680 -12.67 -33.17 6.55
N LEU A 681 -13.24 -34.17 5.87
CA LEU A 681 -13.17 -35.57 6.28
C LEU A 681 -12.24 -36.43 5.44
N PHE A 682 -12.18 -36.13 4.15
CA PHE A 682 -11.53 -36.99 3.15
C PHE A 682 -10.36 -36.30 2.45
N ARG A 683 -9.73 -35.34 3.13
CA ARG A 683 -8.64 -34.52 2.57
C ARG A 683 -7.53 -35.40 2.03
N GLU A 684 -6.97 -36.28 2.86
CA GLU A 684 -5.81 -37.08 2.51
C GLU A 684 -6.12 -38.03 1.35
N GLU A 685 -7.30 -38.64 1.35
CA GLU A 685 -7.76 -39.56 0.30
C GLU A 685 -7.93 -38.86 -1.05
N LEU A 686 -8.53 -37.67 -1.06
CA LEU A 686 -8.72 -36.89 -2.29
C LEU A 686 -7.40 -36.34 -2.85
N LEU A 687 -6.50 -35.87 -1.97
CA LEU A 687 -5.17 -35.46 -2.37
C LEU A 687 -4.38 -36.66 -2.94
N GLN A 688 -4.48 -37.83 -2.30
CA GLN A 688 -3.86 -39.06 -2.79
C GLN A 688 -4.37 -39.42 -4.19
N TRP A 689 -5.69 -39.42 -4.45
CA TRP A 689 -6.23 -39.69 -5.79
C TRP A 689 -5.67 -38.75 -6.85
N LYS A 690 -5.66 -37.44 -6.55
CA LYS A 690 -5.12 -36.43 -7.45
C LYS A 690 -3.63 -36.65 -7.71
N GLU A 691 -2.87 -37.00 -6.70
CA GLU A 691 -1.44 -37.32 -6.82
C GLU A 691 -1.18 -38.61 -7.62
N HIS A 692 -2.01 -39.66 -7.48
CA HIS A 692 -1.86 -40.90 -8.24
C HIS A 692 -2.07 -40.68 -9.74
N GLY A 693 -2.89 -39.70 -10.13
CA GLY A 693 -3.06 -39.30 -11.53
C GLY A 693 -1.87 -38.54 -12.13
N GLN A 694 -0.91 -38.08 -11.31
CA GLN A 694 0.21 -37.26 -11.77
C GLN A 694 1.46 -38.10 -12.06
N GLY A 695 2.02 -37.96 -13.28
CA GLY A 695 3.22 -38.71 -13.70
C GLY A 695 4.47 -38.46 -12.84
N CYS A 696 4.63 -37.25 -12.28
CA CYS A 696 5.60 -36.98 -11.22
C CYS A 696 4.96 -36.06 -10.17
N PRO A 697 4.92 -36.46 -8.89
CA PRO A 697 4.18 -35.71 -7.87
C PRO A 697 4.90 -34.41 -7.53
N LYS A 698 4.47 -33.31 -8.16
CA LYS A 698 4.97 -31.95 -7.91
C LYS A 698 4.96 -31.61 -6.42
N ARG A 699 3.98 -32.09 -5.65
CA ARG A 699 3.92 -31.95 -4.18
C ARG A 699 5.11 -32.59 -3.48
N GLN A 700 5.51 -33.81 -3.84
CA GLN A 700 6.63 -34.49 -3.20
C GLN A 700 7.97 -33.84 -3.56
N LEU A 701 8.13 -33.38 -4.80
CA LEU A 701 9.27 -32.55 -5.20
C LEU A 701 9.34 -31.27 -4.36
N ARG A 702 8.24 -30.53 -4.23
CA ARG A 702 8.17 -29.32 -3.40
C ARG A 702 8.40 -29.59 -1.92
N LYS A 703 7.87 -30.68 -1.37
CA LYS A 703 8.10 -31.11 0.02
C LYS A 703 9.58 -31.41 0.25
N ASN A 704 10.21 -32.17 -0.64
CA ASN A 704 11.65 -32.42 -0.55
C ASN A 704 12.46 -31.13 -0.70
N HIS A 705 12.10 -30.23 -1.62
CA HIS A 705 12.73 -28.92 -1.74
C HIS A 705 12.67 -28.14 -0.42
N ALA A 706 11.49 -28.07 0.20
CA ALA A 706 11.30 -27.36 1.45
C ALA A 706 12.16 -27.97 2.57
N LEU A 707 12.21 -29.30 2.67
CA LEU A 707 13.07 -30.01 3.62
C LEU A 707 14.57 -29.79 3.34
N LEU A 708 14.98 -29.74 2.07
CA LEU A 708 16.36 -29.45 1.66
C LEU A 708 16.74 -27.99 1.95
N ARG A 709 15.82 -27.03 1.79
CA ARG A 709 16.03 -25.63 2.19
C ARG A 709 16.04 -25.46 3.71
N LYS A 710 15.20 -26.21 4.44
CA LYS A 710 15.25 -26.28 5.90
C LYS A 710 16.61 -26.84 6.33
N LEU A 711 17.09 -27.90 5.67
CA LEU A 711 18.41 -28.46 5.88
C LEU A 711 19.49 -27.40 5.63
N GLN A 712 19.51 -26.74 4.47
CA GLN A 712 20.47 -25.68 4.13
C GLN A 712 20.51 -24.55 5.17
N ARG A 713 19.33 -24.05 5.60
CA ARG A 713 19.22 -23.01 6.64
C ARG A 713 19.74 -23.50 7.99
N ASN A 714 19.28 -24.67 8.43
CA ASN A 714 19.71 -25.26 9.70
C ASN A 714 21.22 -25.53 9.72
N ILE A 715 21.79 -25.89 8.57
CA ILE A 715 23.24 -26.05 8.36
C ILE A 715 23.95 -24.71 8.51
N SER A 716 23.50 -23.65 7.84
CA SER A 716 24.07 -22.31 7.99
C SER A 716 23.98 -21.78 9.42
N GLU A 717 22.86 -22.03 10.11
CA GLU A 717 22.67 -21.65 11.51
C GLU A 717 23.50 -22.51 12.48
N ALA A 718 23.62 -23.81 12.23
CA ALA A 718 24.40 -24.72 13.06
C ALA A 718 25.91 -24.48 12.97
N MET A 719 26.38 -23.81 11.90
CA MET A 719 27.76 -23.32 11.85
C MET A 719 28.03 -22.23 12.89
N THR A 720 26.99 -21.52 13.34
CA THR A 720 27.10 -20.47 14.35
C THR A 720 26.70 -20.93 15.75
N ASP A 721 26.01 -22.07 15.88
CA ASP A 721 25.42 -22.56 17.12
C ASP A 721 25.34 -24.10 17.12
N ALA A 722 26.16 -24.75 17.94
CA ALA A 722 26.27 -26.21 17.99
C ALA A 722 24.98 -26.90 18.46
N ASP A 723 24.14 -26.23 19.25
CA ASP A 723 22.89 -26.81 19.78
C ASP A 723 21.83 -27.02 18.68
N LYS A 724 22.05 -26.45 17.48
CA LYS A 724 21.16 -26.62 16.32
C LYS A 724 21.42 -27.88 15.51
N GLU A 725 22.40 -28.71 15.87
CA GLU A 725 22.69 -29.99 15.19
C GLU A 725 21.46 -30.93 15.17
N ALA A 726 20.65 -30.92 16.24
CA ALA A 726 19.42 -31.72 16.31
C ALA A 726 18.42 -31.36 15.19
N LYS A 727 18.30 -30.08 14.84
CA LYS A 727 17.40 -29.60 13.76
C LYS A 727 17.90 -30.01 12.37
N VAL A 728 19.21 -30.16 12.20
CA VAL A 728 19.82 -30.71 10.97
C VAL A 728 19.48 -32.19 10.84
N LYS A 729 19.64 -32.97 11.93
CA LYS A 729 19.27 -34.40 11.96
C LYS A 729 17.79 -34.64 11.69
N GLU A 730 16.91 -33.82 12.27
CA GLU A 730 15.47 -33.86 12.01
C GLU A 730 15.15 -33.59 10.53
N ALA A 731 15.75 -32.56 9.93
CA ALA A 731 15.56 -32.25 8.51
C ALA A 731 16.05 -33.39 7.61
N ILE A 732 17.18 -34.02 7.93
CA ILE A 732 17.70 -35.21 7.24
C ILE A 732 16.72 -36.39 7.35
N GLN A 733 16.18 -36.64 8.54
CA GLN A 733 15.21 -37.71 8.75
C GLN A 733 13.93 -37.48 7.95
N GLY A 734 13.46 -36.23 7.86
CA GLY A 734 12.32 -35.86 7.02
C GLY A 734 12.54 -36.15 5.53
N LEU A 735 13.78 -36.04 5.04
CA LEU A 735 14.13 -36.32 3.64
C LEU A 735 14.09 -37.81 3.27
N ARG A 736 14.08 -38.72 4.26
CA ARG A 736 13.99 -40.17 4.04
C ARG A 736 12.58 -40.65 3.68
N GLY A 737 11.59 -39.76 3.58
CA GLY A 737 10.22 -40.10 3.15
C GLY A 737 10.18 -40.77 1.76
N HIS A 738 9.08 -41.40 1.34
CA HIS A 738 9.04 -42.09 0.05
C HIS A 738 8.75 -41.12 -1.12
N MET A 739 9.47 -41.27 -2.23
CA MET A 739 9.15 -40.65 -3.53
C MET A 739 8.43 -41.69 -4.39
N LYS A 740 7.28 -41.35 -4.97
CA LYS A 740 6.54 -42.29 -5.86
C LYS A 740 7.26 -42.48 -7.20
N CYS A 741 7.87 -41.43 -7.73
CA CYS A 741 8.63 -41.52 -8.97
C CYS A 741 10.02 -42.09 -8.68
N GLN A 742 10.33 -43.26 -9.27
CA GLN A 742 11.62 -43.94 -9.07
C GLN A 742 12.81 -43.07 -9.47
N GLN A 743 12.75 -42.37 -10.61
CA GLN A 743 13.85 -41.51 -11.06
C GLN A 743 14.11 -40.32 -10.11
N CYS A 744 13.04 -39.74 -9.56
CA CYS A 744 13.19 -38.72 -8.53
C CYS A 744 13.71 -39.30 -7.22
N LEU A 745 13.29 -40.51 -6.86
CA LEU A 745 13.83 -41.24 -5.71
C LEU A 745 15.34 -41.46 -5.88
N ASP A 746 15.77 -41.94 -7.04
CA ASP A 746 17.18 -42.19 -7.35
C ASP A 746 18.00 -40.90 -7.29
N THR A 747 17.50 -39.82 -7.91
CA THR A 747 18.15 -38.50 -7.88
C THR A 747 18.30 -37.98 -6.45
N ARG A 748 17.26 -38.14 -5.63
CA ARG A 748 17.30 -37.74 -4.22
C ARG A 748 18.24 -38.64 -3.42
N THR A 749 18.23 -39.95 -3.63
CA THR A 749 19.11 -40.89 -2.94
C THR A 749 20.56 -40.58 -3.25
N LYS A 750 20.89 -40.30 -4.52
CA LYS A 750 22.20 -39.80 -4.92
C LYS A 750 22.56 -38.52 -4.18
N LEU A 751 21.65 -37.54 -4.16
CA LEU A 751 21.86 -36.29 -3.43
C LEU A 751 22.10 -36.50 -1.93
N LEU A 752 21.33 -37.38 -1.28
CA LEU A 752 21.51 -37.72 0.13
C LEU A 752 22.85 -38.42 0.39
N SER A 753 23.34 -39.21 -0.57
CA SER A 753 24.67 -39.81 -0.54
C SER A 753 25.78 -38.74 -0.66
N ASP A 754 25.63 -37.82 -1.62
CA ASP A 754 26.58 -36.72 -1.86
C ASP A 754 26.67 -35.76 -0.67
N LEU A 755 25.60 -35.66 0.13
CA LEU A 755 25.57 -34.86 1.36
C LEU A 755 26.39 -35.45 2.53
N HIS A 756 27.05 -36.61 2.37
CA HIS A 756 27.97 -37.18 3.35
C HIS A 756 27.45 -37.14 4.81
N LEU A 757 26.25 -37.67 5.03
CA LEU A 757 25.49 -37.56 6.30
C LEU A 757 26.14 -38.24 7.53
N GLY A 758 27.39 -38.71 7.42
CA GLY A 758 28.15 -39.34 8.51
C GLY A 758 28.83 -38.35 9.46
N SER A 759 29.11 -37.11 9.03
CA SER A 759 29.56 -36.04 9.92
C SER A 759 29.02 -34.68 9.53
N TRP A 760 28.80 -33.82 10.52
CA TRP A 760 28.26 -32.48 10.31
C TRP A 760 29.17 -31.64 9.40
N SER A 761 30.48 -31.60 9.65
CA SER A 761 31.42 -30.83 8.83
C SER A 761 31.39 -31.23 7.35
N ALA A 762 31.30 -32.54 7.07
CA ALA A 762 31.20 -33.06 5.71
C ALA A 762 29.88 -32.67 5.04
N ALA A 763 28.75 -32.74 5.77
CA ALA A 763 27.46 -32.31 5.25
C ALA A 763 27.41 -30.80 4.96
N ALA A 764 28.03 -29.97 5.81
CA ALA A 764 28.12 -28.52 5.59
C ALA A 764 28.91 -28.19 4.33
N GLU A 765 30.04 -28.86 4.14
CA GLU A 765 30.90 -28.70 2.97
C GLU A 765 30.23 -29.21 1.70
N ALA A 766 29.57 -30.37 1.76
CA ALA A 766 28.78 -30.92 0.67
C ALA A 766 27.63 -29.98 0.26
N VAL A 767 26.86 -29.44 1.22
CA VAL A 767 25.80 -28.46 0.90
C VAL A 767 26.39 -27.21 0.23
N ARG A 768 27.55 -26.71 0.68
CA ARG A 768 28.21 -25.57 0.02
C ARG A 768 28.65 -25.91 -1.42
N GLY A 769 29.17 -27.12 -1.64
CA GLY A 769 29.55 -27.58 -2.98
C GLY A 769 28.35 -27.73 -3.91
N ILE A 770 27.28 -28.35 -3.43
CA ILE A 770 26.08 -28.67 -4.23
C ILE A 770 25.20 -27.43 -4.47
N ALA A 771 25.08 -26.53 -3.50
CA ALA A 771 24.30 -25.29 -3.62
C ALA A 771 25.01 -24.18 -4.43
N GLY A 772 26.16 -24.48 -5.04
CA GLY A 772 26.94 -23.54 -5.86
C GLY A 772 26.27 -23.13 -7.18
N ARG A 773 27.03 -22.40 -8.02
CA ARG A 773 26.58 -21.85 -9.32
C ARG A 773 26.30 -22.92 -10.40
N GLY A 774 26.22 -24.20 -10.06
CA GLY A 774 26.17 -25.32 -11.01
C GLY A 774 27.48 -25.53 -11.77
N GLU A 775 27.68 -26.75 -12.24
CA GLU A 775 28.79 -27.09 -13.13
C GLU A 775 28.49 -26.59 -14.54
N VAL A 776 29.51 -26.20 -15.29
CA VAL A 776 29.37 -25.80 -16.69
C VAL A 776 29.73 -27.01 -17.54
N GLU A 777 28.75 -27.52 -18.27
CA GLU A 777 28.90 -28.66 -19.19
C GLU A 777 28.81 -28.15 -20.65
N GLU A 778 29.60 -28.70 -21.58
CA GLU A 778 29.29 -28.59 -23.01
C GLU A 778 28.27 -29.66 -23.36
N VAL A 779 27.10 -29.24 -23.84
CA VAL A 779 25.96 -30.12 -24.09
C VAL A 779 25.49 -29.95 -25.53
N ASP A 780 25.17 -31.06 -26.19
CA ASP A 780 24.57 -31.03 -27.51
C ASP A 780 23.18 -30.41 -27.47
N CYS A 781 22.89 -29.52 -28.43
CA CYS A 781 21.62 -28.78 -28.44
C CYS A 781 20.38 -29.69 -28.53
N GLU A 782 20.54 -30.89 -29.09
CA GLU A 782 19.49 -31.93 -29.19
C GLU A 782 19.10 -32.52 -27.83
N GLU A 783 20.00 -32.50 -26.85
CA GLU A 783 19.76 -33.01 -25.49
C GLU A 783 19.01 -32.01 -24.61
N LEU A 784 18.98 -30.74 -25.02
CA LEU A 784 18.33 -29.67 -24.28
C LEU A 784 16.82 -29.65 -24.55
N ARG A 785 16.05 -29.61 -23.47
CA ARG A 785 14.60 -29.47 -23.46
C ARG A 785 14.21 -28.06 -23.05
N PHE A 786 13.09 -27.58 -23.56
CA PHE A 786 12.53 -26.32 -23.09
C PHE A 786 11.81 -26.54 -21.76
N ALA A 787 12.07 -25.67 -20.79
CA ALA A 787 11.29 -25.67 -19.55
C ALA A 787 9.98 -24.87 -19.71
N LYS A 788 9.81 -24.08 -20.77
CA LYS A 788 8.59 -23.28 -21.04
C LYS A 788 7.84 -23.87 -22.22
N ALA A 789 6.52 -23.73 -22.24
CA ALA A 789 5.70 -24.06 -23.42
C ALA A 789 5.67 -22.93 -24.48
N PHE A 790 5.86 -21.67 -24.05
CA PHE A 790 5.76 -20.48 -24.89
C PHE A 790 6.93 -19.52 -24.66
N ILE A 791 7.39 -18.87 -25.73
CA ILE A 791 8.35 -17.75 -25.68
C ILE A 791 7.88 -16.60 -26.57
N SER A 792 8.21 -15.36 -26.19
CA SER A 792 8.02 -14.19 -27.04
C SER A 792 9.02 -14.18 -28.21
N ASP A 793 8.69 -13.45 -29.27
CA ASP A 793 9.56 -13.22 -30.45
C ASP A 793 10.74 -12.25 -30.20
N THR A 794 10.83 -11.69 -29.00
CA THR A 794 11.80 -10.68 -28.60
C THR A 794 12.51 -11.08 -27.30
N LEU A 795 13.82 -10.82 -27.24
CA LEU A 795 14.66 -11.08 -26.07
C LEU A 795 14.46 -9.98 -25.02
N GLU A 796 13.80 -10.28 -23.91
CA GLU A 796 13.55 -9.28 -22.85
C GLU A 796 14.79 -8.98 -22.00
N HIS A 797 15.73 -9.93 -21.90
CA HIS A 797 16.86 -9.87 -20.96
C HIS A 797 18.17 -10.42 -21.54
N GLY A 798 19.30 -9.94 -21.00
CA GLY A 798 20.65 -10.41 -21.33
C GLY A 798 21.46 -9.42 -22.18
N LYS A 799 22.42 -9.92 -22.97
CA LYS A 799 23.28 -9.10 -23.83
C LYS A 799 22.60 -8.61 -25.11
N GLN A 800 21.45 -9.19 -25.47
CA GLN A 800 20.67 -8.82 -26.66
C GLN A 800 19.25 -8.31 -26.31
N PRO A 801 19.07 -7.41 -25.32
CA PRO A 801 17.72 -6.99 -24.94
C PRO A 801 17.07 -6.21 -26.09
N GLY A 802 15.82 -6.55 -26.40
CA GLY A 802 15.03 -5.95 -27.48
C GLY A 802 15.28 -6.55 -28.88
N ALA A 803 16.28 -7.40 -29.06
CA ALA A 803 16.53 -8.05 -30.35
C ALA A 803 15.43 -9.07 -30.68
N LYS A 804 15.07 -9.17 -31.96
CA LYS A 804 14.16 -10.22 -32.43
C LYS A 804 14.89 -11.56 -32.47
N LEU A 805 14.18 -12.66 -32.19
CA LEU A 805 14.79 -14.00 -32.23
C LEU A 805 15.42 -14.31 -33.59
N GLN A 806 14.79 -13.85 -34.67
CA GLN A 806 15.28 -14.04 -36.03
C GLN A 806 16.64 -13.36 -36.28
N GLU A 807 16.84 -12.16 -35.74
CA GLU A 807 18.11 -11.44 -35.88
C GLU A 807 19.25 -12.19 -35.19
N LEU A 808 18.99 -12.74 -33.99
CA LEU A 808 19.98 -13.56 -33.29
C LEU A 808 20.29 -14.87 -34.04
N VAL A 809 19.27 -15.52 -34.63
CA VAL A 809 19.49 -16.69 -35.50
C VAL A 809 20.42 -16.35 -36.65
N ASP A 810 20.18 -15.24 -37.34
CA ASP A 810 20.98 -14.83 -38.49
C ASP A 810 22.43 -14.49 -38.09
N GLN A 811 22.62 -13.84 -36.93
CA GLN A 811 23.94 -13.59 -36.36
C GLN A 811 24.69 -14.88 -36.01
N LEU A 812 23.98 -15.89 -35.49
CA LEU A 812 24.57 -17.20 -35.17
C LEU A 812 24.94 -17.99 -36.43
N VAL A 813 24.08 -17.96 -37.45
CA VAL A 813 24.32 -18.64 -38.75
C VAL A 813 25.49 -17.99 -39.50
N THR A 814 25.59 -16.66 -39.47
CA THR A 814 26.69 -15.91 -40.11
C THR A 814 27.99 -15.91 -39.30
N GLY A 815 27.97 -16.42 -38.06
CA GLY A 815 29.13 -16.44 -37.16
C GLY A 815 29.47 -15.08 -36.54
N GLN A 816 28.61 -14.07 -36.69
CA GLN A 816 28.76 -12.78 -36.00
C GLN A 816 28.62 -12.93 -34.48
N GLU A 817 27.76 -13.85 -34.03
CA GLU A 817 27.63 -14.25 -32.63
C GLU A 817 28.08 -15.71 -32.48
N SER A 818 28.78 -16.02 -31.38
CA SER A 818 29.26 -17.37 -31.12
C SER A 818 28.30 -18.11 -30.19
N PHE A 819 27.92 -19.35 -30.56
CA PHE A 819 27.10 -20.24 -29.73
C PHE A 819 27.67 -20.42 -28.31
N ARG A 820 29.01 -20.48 -28.19
CA ARG A 820 29.71 -20.63 -26.90
C ARG A 820 29.58 -19.43 -25.96
N LYS A 821 29.27 -18.24 -26.50
CA LYS A 821 29.05 -17.03 -25.69
C LYS A 821 27.62 -16.94 -25.15
N LEU A 822 26.70 -17.76 -25.68
CA LEU A 822 25.33 -17.85 -25.21
C LEU A 822 25.25 -18.81 -24.02
N GLU A 823 25.51 -18.28 -22.83
CA GLU A 823 25.32 -19.05 -21.59
C GLU A 823 23.83 -19.38 -21.40
N LEU A 824 23.53 -20.67 -21.27
CA LEU A 824 22.24 -21.21 -20.87
C LEU A 824 22.34 -21.71 -19.42
N THR A 825 21.20 -21.78 -18.73
CA THR A 825 21.11 -22.46 -17.45
C THR A 825 20.03 -23.52 -17.54
N ALA A 826 20.38 -24.77 -17.23
CA ALA A 826 19.48 -25.91 -17.28
C ALA A 826 19.45 -26.64 -15.95
N VAL A 827 18.40 -27.43 -15.71
CA VAL A 827 18.34 -28.35 -14.58
C VAL A 827 18.19 -29.76 -15.09
N ARG A 828 18.86 -30.70 -14.44
CA ARG A 828 18.69 -32.12 -14.76
C ARG A 828 17.44 -32.65 -14.07
N PHE A 829 16.47 -33.14 -14.84
CA PHE A 829 15.25 -33.74 -14.34
C PHE A 829 14.96 -35.01 -15.15
N HIS A 830 14.81 -36.14 -14.48
CA HIS A 830 14.54 -37.44 -15.14
C HIS A 830 15.61 -37.82 -16.18
N GLY A 831 16.87 -37.44 -15.94
CA GLY A 831 17.99 -37.67 -16.85
C GLY A 831 18.13 -36.66 -17.99
N GLU A 832 17.09 -35.87 -18.26
CA GLU A 832 17.11 -34.84 -19.30
C GLU A 832 17.49 -33.46 -18.76
N LEU A 833 17.98 -32.58 -19.64
CA LEU A 833 18.39 -31.22 -19.30
C LEU A 833 17.34 -30.20 -19.76
N TYR A 834 16.65 -29.60 -18.80
CA TYR A 834 15.63 -28.59 -19.04
C TYR A 834 16.19 -27.19 -18.89
N VAL A 835 16.25 -26.44 -19.99
CA VAL A 835 16.73 -25.06 -19.97
C VAL A 835 15.74 -24.18 -19.22
N VAL A 836 16.11 -23.79 -18.02
CA VAL A 836 15.33 -22.92 -17.15
C VAL A 836 15.61 -21.44 -17.46
N GLU A 837 16.84 -21.08 -17.84
CA GLU A 837 17.18 -19.74 -18.32
C GLU A 837 17.77 -19.76 -19.73
N GLY A 838 17.29 -18.85 -20.56
CA GLY A 838 17.72 -18.78 -21.96
C GLY A 838 16.88 -19.64 -22.90
N ASN A 839 15.61 -19.95 -22.58
CA ASN A 839 14.70 -20.64 -23.50
C ASN A 839 14.64 -19.96 -24.89
N HIS A 840 14.61 -18.63 -24.94
CA HIS A 840 14.71 -17.87 -26.19
C HIS A 840 16.00 -18.12 -26.96
N ARG A 841 17.15 -18.18 -26.26
CA ARG A 841 18.45 -18.47 -26.88
C ARG A 841 18.52 -19.91 -27.34
N LEU A 842 18.02 -20.86 -26.55
CA LEU A 842 17.93 -22.27 -26.94
C LEU A 842 17.13 -22.41 -28.25
N TRP A 843 16.01 -21.68 -28.38
CA TRP A 843 15.25 -21.66 -29.62
C TRP A 843 16.09 -21.15 -30.79
N CYS A 844 16.78 -20.01 -30.63
CA CYS A 844 17.67 -19.48 -31.67
C CYS A 844 18.80 -20.45 -32.05
N ILE A 845 19.37 -21.15 -31.07
CA ILE A 845 20.44 -22.14 -31.30
C ILE A 845 19.89 -23.35 -32.05
N LYS A 846 18.72 -23.89 -31.67
CA LYS A 846 18.06 -25.01 -32.38
C LYS A 846 17.71 -24.64 -33.83
N GLU A 847 17.19 -23.44 -34.03
CA GLU A 847 16.88 -22.92 -35.37
C GLU A 847 18.14 -22.70 -36.21
N ALA A 848 19.22 -22.18 -35.62
CA ALA A 848 20.51 -22.06 -36.29
C ALA A 848 21.12 -23.43 -36.66
N GLN A 849 21.05 -24.43 -35.76
CA GLN A 849 21.43 -25.82 -36.04
C GLN A 849 20.66 -26.38 -37.23
N ARG A 850 19.34 -26.16 -37.27
CA ARG A 850 18.48 -26.58 -38.39
C ARG A 850 18.91 -25.96 -39.72
N ARG A 851 19.24 -24.66 -39.74
CA ARG A 851 19.69 -23.95 -40.96
C ARG A 851 21.09 -24.35 -41.40
N LEU A 852 22.00 -24.55 -40.46
CA LEU A 852 23.38 -24.93 -40.74
C LEU A 852 23.52 -26.42 -41.10
N GLN A 853 22.51 -27.24 -40.80
CA GLN A 853 22.55 -28.71 -40.93
C GLN A 853 23.78 -29.32 -40.23
N LYS A 854 24.18 -28.74 -39.11
CA LYS A 854 25.35 -29.16 -38.32
C LYS A 854 24.94 -29.28 -36.86
N LYS A 855 25.42 -30.32 -36.18
CA LYS A 855 25.26 -30.45 -34.72
C LYS A 855 25.99 -29.32 -34.03
N LEU A 856 25.28 -28.64 -33.13
CA LEU A 856 25.82 -27.55 -32.32
C LEU A 856 25.85 -27.96 -30.86
N SER A 857 26.98 -27.71 -30.20
CA SER A 857 27.13 -27.86 -28.76
C SER A 857 27.22 -26.49 -28.09
N VAL A 858 26.64 -26.36 -26.90
CA VAL A 858 26.56 -25.10 -26.17
C VAL A 858 26.97 -25.27 -24.72
N SER A 859 27.50 -24.19 -24.14
CA SER A 859 27.89 -24.15 -22.74
C SER A 859 26.67 -23.95 -21.87
N VAL A 860 26.35 -24.94 -21.05
CA VAL A 860 25.18 -24.97 -20.18
C VAL A 860 25.61 -25.07 -18.74
N ARG A 861 25.18 -24.11 -17.92
CA ARG A 861 25.32 -24.16 -16.48
C ARG A 861 24.21 -25.04 -15.90
N VAL A 862 24.57 -26.11 -15.21
CA VAL A 862 23.63 -27.07 -14.63
C VAL A 862 23.65 -26.99 -13.10
N PRO A 863 22.87 -26.09 -12.47
CA PRO A 863 22.63 -26.15 -11.04
C PRO A 863 22.00 -27.47 -10.62
N ASN A 864 22.33 -27.94 -9.41
CA ASN A 864 21.59 -29.03 -8.80
C ASN A 864 20.11 -28.61 -8.69
N LEU A 865 19.20 -29.42 -9.21
CA LEU A 865 17.78 -29.09 -9.25
C LEU A 865 17.26 -28.68 -7.86
N TYR A 866 17.67 -29.37 -6.80
CA TYR A 866 17.09 -29.16 -5.47
C TYR A 866 17.77 -28.07 -4.64
N PHE A 867 19.05 -27.80 -4.86
CA PHE A 867 19.85 -26.90 -4.02
C PHE A 867 20.51 -25.75 -4.76
N GLY A 868 20.71 -25.90 -6.06
CA GLY A 868 21.40 -24.93 -6.89
C GLY A 868 20.58 -23.66 -7.04
N PHE A 869 21.28 -22.56 -7.26
CA PHE A 869 20.67 -21.26 -7.53
C PHE A 869 20.80 -20.89 -9.00
N ILE A 870 19.82 -20.15 -9.49
CA ILE A 870 19.79 -19.67 -10.85
C ILE A 870 20.28 -18.21 -10.86
N HIS A 871 21.32 -17.94 -11.68
CA HIS A 871 22.32 -16.89 -11.42
C HIS A 871 21.98 -15.49 -11.97
N ARG A 872 20.95 -15.34 -12.81
CA ARG A 872 20.68 -14.07 -13.53
C ARG A 872 19.46 -13.28 -13.07
N GLN A 873 18.94 -13.58 -11.89
CA GLN A 873 17.95 -12.73 -11.23
C GLN A 873 18.61 -12.06 -10.03
N GLU A 874 18.27 -10.80 -9.76
CA GLU A 874 18.74 -10.02 -8.61
C GLU A 874 18.55 -10.79 -7.28
N HIS A 875 17.67 -11.80 -7.26
CA HIS A 875 17.21 -12.47 -6.06
C HIS A 875 17.71 -13.94 -5.88
N LYS A 876 18.49 -14.51 -6.82
CA LYS A 876 19.00 -15.90 -6.76
C LYS A 876 17.94 -16.91 -6.31
N GLU A 877 16.95 -17.19 -7.16
CA GLU A 877 15.94 -18.20 -6.86
C GLU A 877 16.54 -19.63 -6.88
N PRO A 878 16.08 -20.54 -5.99
CA PRO A 878 16.44 -21.95 -6.07
C PRO A 878 15.92 -22.60 -7.35
N ALA A 879 16.67 -23.59 -7.84
CA ALA A 879 16.43 -24.19 -9.15
C ALA A 879 15.09 -24.93 -9.26
N LEU A 880 14.65 -25.65 -8.21
CA LEU A 880 13.43 -26.47 -8.27
C LEU A 880 12.12 -25.67 -8.30
N PRO A 881 11.88 -24.66 -7.43
CA PRO A 881 10.72 -23.78 -7.55
C PRO A 881 10.62 -23.13 -8.93
N TYR A 882 11.74 -22.58 -9.42
CA TYR A 882 11.81 -21.94 -10.72
C TYR A 882 11.56 -22.93 -11.87
N PHE A 883 12.11 -24.14 -11.79
CA PHE A 883 11.83 -25.22 -12.72
C PHE A 883 10.35 -25.59 -12.71
N LEU A 884 9.76 -25.87 -11.54
CA LEU A 884 8.35 -26.29 -11.41
C LEU A 884 7.35 -25.20 -11.81
N GLN A 885 7.74 -23.93 -11.71
CA GLN A 885 6.97 -22.80 -12.20
C GLN A 885 6.84 -22.82 -13.73
N ARG A 886 7.90 -23.24 -14.43
CA ARG A 886 7.96 -23.23 -15.89
C ARG A 886 7.53 -24.56 -16.50
N PHE A 887 7.94 -25.66 -15.87
CA PHE A 887 7.75 -27.02 -16.34
C PHE A 887 6.28 -27.44 -16.23
N ASP A 888 5.69 -27.69 -17.40
CA ASP A 888 4.36 -28.29 -17.53
C ASP A 888 4.52 -29.68 -18.19
N PRO A 889 4.20 -30.76 -17.46
CA PRO A 889 4.29 -32.13 -17.97
C PRO A 889 3.49 -32.36 -19.27
N ARG A 890 2.46 -31.55 -19.57
CA ARG A 890 1.68 -31.66 -20.81
C ARG A 890 2.47 -31.31 -22.07
N PHE A 891 3.61 -30.66 -21.90
CA PHE A 891 4.51 -30.18 -22.96
C PHE A 891 5.88 -30.85 -22.90
N GLU A 892 6.05 -31.93 -22.12
CA GLU A 892 7.31 -32.66 -21.96
C GLU A 892 7.87 -33.04 -23.35
N GLY A 893 8.91 -32.31 -23.79
CA GLY A 893 9.59 -32.54 -25.06
C GLY A 893 8.93 -31.99 -26.33
N LYS A 894 7.80 -31.26 -26.26
CA LYS A 894 7.22 -30.60 -27.44
C LYS A 894 8.04 -29.37 -27.85
N GLU A 895 8.06 -29.06 -29.15
CA GLU A 895 8.64 -27.80 -29.63
C GLU A 895 7.91 -26.61 -29.01
N VAL A 896 8.68 -25.57 -28.67
CA VAL A 896 8.13 -24.34 -28.11
C VAL A 896 7.48 -23.51 -29.20
N GLU A 897 6.27 -23.03 -28.92
CA GLU A 897 5.57 -22.10 -29.79
C GLU A 897 6.06 -20.67 -29.55
N VAL A 898 6.45 -19.99 -30.63
CA VAL A 898 6.86 -18.58 -30.60
C VAL A 898 5.63 -17.70 -30.75
N GLN A 899 5.28 -16.97 -29.70
CA GLN A 899 4.20 -15.99 -29.75
C GLN A 899 4.72 -14.69 -30.34
N VAL A 900 4.24 -14.35 -31.54
CA VAL A 900 4.47 -13.04 -32.16
C VAL A 900 3.59 -12.02 -31.45
N LEU A 901 4.19 -11.16 -30.62
CA LEU A 901 3.47 -10.06 -29.99
C LEU A 901 3.23 -8.99 -31.06
N ASN A 902 2.10 -9.08 -31.76
CA ASN A 902 1.62 -8.01 -32.62
C ASN A 902 1.31 -6.78 -31.77
N ASN A 903 2.29 -5.88 -31.61
CA ASN A 903 2.12 -4.55 -31.00
C ASN A 903 1.32 -3.58 -31.91
N GLU A 904 0.52 -4.09 -32.85
CA GLU A 904 -0.38 -3.25 -33.61
C GLU A 904 -1.52 -2.80 -32.67
N SER A 905 -1.64 -1.48 -32.49
CA SER A 905 -2.78 -0.84 -31.83
C SER A 905 -4.09 -1.37 -32.44
N PRO A 906 -5.20 -1.46 -31.68
CA PRO A 906 -6.45 -1.99 -32.20
C PRO A 906 -6.89 -1.18 -33.42
N LYS A 907 -6.87 -1.80 -34.60
CA LYS A 907 -7.50 -1.26 -35.81
C LYS A 907 -8.98 -1.05 -35.49
N ALA A 908 -9.44 0.16 -35.79
CA ALA A 908 -10.85 0.49 -35.79
C ALA A 908 -11.61 -0.54 -36.64
N THR A 909 -12.72 -1.02 -36.09
CA THR A 909 -13.69 -1.95 -36.68
C THR A 909 -14.01 -1.59 -38.14
N GLU A 910 -13.71 -2.52 -39.03
CA GLU A 910 -14.22 -2.56 -40.40
C GLU A 910 -15.73 -2.83 -40.38
N HIS A 911 -16.50 -1.93 -40.99
CA HIS A 911 -17.82 -2.21 -41.54
C HIS A 911 -17.77 -1.88 -43.03
N ASP A 912 -18.36 -2.77 -43.82
CA ASP A 912 -18.67 -2.71 -45.25
C ASP A 912 -17.54 -2.93 -46.25
N SER A 913 -17.49 -4.19 -46.69
CA SER A 913 -16.95 -4.64 -47.96
C SER A 913 -17.92 -4.29 -49.09
N GLN A 914 -17.48 -3.55 -50.10
CA GLN A 914 -17.82 -3.81 -51.51
C GLN A 914 -16.95 -3.01 -52.50
N LEU A 915 -16.37 -3.76 -53.45
CA LEU A 915 -15.92 -3.38 -54.80
C LEU A 915 -14.66 -2.50 -54.97
N GLY A 916 -13.69 -3.01 -55.74
CA GLY A 916 -12.76 -2.15 -56.49
C GLY A 916 -11.35 -2.72 -56.70
N THR A 917 -11.18 -3.56 -57.71
CA THR A 917 -9.89 -3.88 -58.33
C THR A 917 -9.26 -2.64 -58.99
N GLY A 918 -7.97 -2.37 -58.70
CA GLY A 918 -7.06 -1.70 -59.64
C GLY A 918 -6.71 -0.22 -59.37
N ALA A 919 -5.54 0.02 -58.77
CA ALA A 919 -4.59 1.08 -59.16
C ALA A 919 -3.33 0.97 -58.29
N SER A 920 -2.22 0.54 -58.89
CA SER A 920 -0.89 0.62 -58.28
C SER A 920 -0.51 2.09 -58.10
N GLN A 921 -0.78 2.67 -56.92
CA GLN A 921 -0.18 3.95 -56.54
C GLN A 921 1.33 3.72 -56.36
N GLN A 922 2.11 4.18 -57.34
CA GLN A 922 3.56 4.17 -57.28
C GLN A 922 4.00 4.90 -56.01
N ARG A 923 4.59 4.16 -55.07
CA ARG A 923 5.20 4.78 -53.89
C ARG A 923 6.33 5.70 -54.36
N PRO A 924 6.39 6.95 -53.87
CA PRO A 924 7.42 7.88 -54.30
C PRO A 924 8.82 7.34 -53.98
N SER A 925 9.69 7.37 -54.99
CA SER A 925 11.09 7.00 -54.89
C SER A 925 11.90 8.14 -54.27
N CYS A 926 12.90 7.81 -53.47
CA CYS A 926 13.81 8.76 -52.86
C CYS A 926 14.61 9.49 -53.95
N PRO A 927 14.58 10.83 -54.01
CA PRO A 927 15.26 11.58 -55.06
C PRO A 927 16.80 11.47 -55.00
N LYS A 928 17.36 10.99 -53.87
CA LYS A 928 18.81 10.85 -53.68
C LYS A 928 19.37 9.47 -54.05
N CYS A 929 18.62 8.39 -53.82
CA CYS A 929 19.14 7.03 -54.04
C CYS A 929 18.17 6.09 -54.77
N GLY A 930 17.04 6.59 -55.24
CA GLY A 930 16.01 5.79 -55.94
C GLY A 930 15.23 4.79 -55.05
N GLY A 931 15.64 4.56 -53.80
CA GLY A 931 14.98 3.63 -52.87
C GLY A 931 13.61 4.14 -52.43
N GLY A 932 12.70 3.26 -52.02
CA GLY A 932 11.34 3.67 -51.59
C GLY A 932 11.36 4.67 -50.42
N MET A 933 10.39 5.59 -50.39
CA MET A 933 10.18 6.49 -49.25
C MET A 933 9.10 5.96 -48.30
N VAL A 934 9.30 6.15 -47.00
CA VAL A 934 8.40 5.74 -45.90
C VAL A 934 8.01 6.95 -45.07
N GLU A 935 6.77 7.02 -44.61
CA GLU A 935 6.32 8.11 -43.73
C GLU A 935 7.02 8.02 -42.35
N ARG A 936 7.52 9.15 -41.89
CA ARG A 936 8.23 9.34 -40.61
C ARG A 936 7.69 10.61 -39.96
N ALA A 937 7.80 10.70 -38.63
CA ALA A 937 7.47 11.92 -37.89
C ALA A 937 8.76 12.64 -37.47
N ASN A 938 8.80 13.96 -37.64
CA ASN A 938 9.91 14.78 -37.18
C ASN A 938 9.92 14.81 -35.64
N ARG A 939 11.11 14.62 -35.04
CA ARG A 939 11.28 14.46 -33.59
C ARG A 939 11.03 15.76 -32.81
N SER A 940 11.17 16.92 -33.46
CA SER A 940 10.99 18.22 -32.80
C SER A 940 9.53 18.67 -32.71
N ASP A 941 8.71 18.36 -33.72
CA ASP A 941 7.35 18.92 -33.87
C ASP A 941 6.27 17.87 -34.18
N GLY A 942 6.64 16.61 -34.39
CA GLY A 942 5.71 15.53 -34.73
C GLY A 942 5.16 15.59 -36.16
N SER A 943 5.57 16.56 -36.98
CA SER A 943 5.10 16.70 -38.36
C SER A 943 5.50 15.48 -39.20
N LYS A 944 4.57 15.00 -40.02
CA LYS A 944 4.77 13.82 -40.87
C LYS A 944 5.47 14.21 -42.17
N PHE A 945 6.49 13.43 -42.56
CA PHE A 945 7.22 13.58 -43.81
C PHE A 945 7.57 12.21 -44.39
N LEU A 946 7.82 12.12 -45.69
CA LEU A 946 8.37 10.93 -46.31
C LEU A 946 9.90 10.96 -46.18
N GLY A 947 10.49 9.94 -45.56
CA GLY A 947 11.95 9.75 -45.47
C GLY A 947 12.40 8.50 -46.21
N CYS A 948 13.63 8.51 -46.74
CA CYS A 948 14.20 7.35 -47.44
C CYS A 948 14.18 6.08 -46.57
N ALA A 949 13.74 4.95 -47.13
CA ALA A 949 13.78 3.66 -46.45
C ALA A 949 15.23 3.22 -46.17
N ASN A 950 16.17 3.58 -47.05
CA ASN A 950 17.59 3.23 -46.95
C ASN A 950 18.39 4.15 -46.01
N TYR A 951 17.75 5.06 -45.26
CA TYR A 951 18.45 5.98 -44.35
C TYR A 951 19.41 5.27 -43.39
N PHE A 952 18.98 4.15 -42.79
CA PHE A 952 19.83 3.39 -41.86
C PHE A 952 20.83 2.45 -42.54
N ALA A 953 20.53 2.00 -43.77
CA ALA A 953 21.39 1.06 -44.48
C ALA A 953 22.53 1.77 -45.24
N SER A 954 22.26 2.94 -45.84
CA SER A 954 23.22 3.67 -46.67
C SER A 954 23.47 5.11 -46.25
N GLY A 955 22.89 5.57 -45.14
CA GLY A 955 22.99 6.97 -44.70
C GLY A 955 22.19 7.96 -45.56
N CYS A 956 21.35 7.47 -46.48
CA CYS A 956 20.63 8.32 -47.42
C CYS A 956 19.56 9.19 -46.72
N ASN A 957 19.81 10.49 -46.63
CA ASN A 957 18.96 11.49 -45.98
C ASN A 957 17.98 12.17 -46.96
N GLY A 958 17.43 11.42 -47.92
CA GLY A 958 16.38 11.93 -48.80
C GLY A 958 15.06 12.06 -48.04
N THR A 959 14.44 13.24 -48.08
CA THR A 959 13.16 13.54 -47.44
C THR A 959 12.24 14.31 -48.39
N ARG A 960 10.92 14.19 -48.20
CA ARG A 960 9.90 14.92 -48.96
C ARG A 960 8.73 15.23 -48.02
N SER A 961 8.33 16.49 -47.95
CA SER A 961 7.17 16.90 -47.14
C SER A 961 5.87 16.35 -47.76
N LEU A 962 4.93 15.93 -46.92
CA LEU A 962 3.59 15.58 -47.37
C LEU A 962 2.82 16.88 -47.65
N PRO A 963 2.10 17.01 -48.79
CA PRO A 963 1.27 18.18 -49.05
C PRO A 963 0.10 18.21 -48.06
N ASP A 964 -0.10 19.36 -47.40
CA ASP A 964 -1.23 19.61 -46.51
C ASP A 964 -2.55 19.47 -47.27
N GLN A 965 -3.42 18.56 -46.80
CA GLN A 965 -4.79 18.45 -47.29
C GLN A 965 -5.68 19.41 -46.51
N THR A 966 -5.93 20.59 -47.05
CA THR A 966 -7.02 21.46 -46.59
C THR A 966 -7.93 21.89 -47.75
N VAL A 967 -9.23 21.79 -47.46
CA VAL A 967 -10.44 22.14 -48.23
C VAL A 967 -10.37 23.55 -48.84
N GLY A 968 -10.80 23.73 -50.11
CA GLY A 968 -10.97 25.03 -50.78
C GLY A 968 -12.43 25.56 -50.80
N PRO A 969 -12.79 26.55 -51.64
CA PRO A 969 -12.38 27.98 -51.62
C PRO A 969 -13.64 28.94 -51.66
N PRO A 970 -13.53 30.29 -51.64
CA PRO A 970 -13.27 31.05 -52.89
C PRO A 970 -12.54 32.41 -52.79
N SER A 971 -11.97 32.80 -53.93
CA SER A 971 -11.84 34.15 -54.54
C SER A 971 -10.87 35.22 -54.01
N SER A 972 -9.74 35.30 -54.74
CA SER A 972 -9.06 36.49 -55.30
C SER A 972 -9.19 37.86 -54.62
N THR A 973 -8.07 38.38 -54.10
CA THR A 973 -7.56 39.72 -54.48
C THR A 973 -6.08 39.86 -54.07
N SER A 974 -5.31 40.43 -54.99
CA SER A 974 -3.90 40.86 -54.86
C SER A 974 -3.68 41.80 -53.67
N PHE A 975 -2.57 41.71 -52.92
CA PHE A 975 -1.86 42.88 -52.39
C PHE A 975 -0.42 42.51 -51.90
N GLN A 976 0.55 43.17 -52.54
CA GLN A 976 1.76 43.82 -52.02
C GLN A 976 2.71 43.14 -51.02
N GLN A 977 3.98 43.06 -51.45
CA GLN A 977 5.17 43.12 -50.57
C GLN A 977 5.12 44.34 -49.63
N PRO A 978 5.59 44.18 -48.39
CA PRO A 978 6.32 45.23 -47.68
C PRO A 978 7.81 44.86 -47.53
N SER A 979 8.66 45.68 -48.17
CA SER A 979 9.78 46.48 -47.62
C SER A 979 10.55 46.05 -46.33
N PRO A 980 11.80 46.54 -46.18
CA PRO A 980 12.95 45.75 -45.73
C PRO A 980 13.09 45.60 -44.21
N ALA A 981 13.55 44.41 -43.80
CA ALA A 981 13.86 44.06 -42.42
C ALA A 981 14.97 44.96 -41.84
N ALA A 982 14.74 45.42 -40.61
CA ALA A 982 15.71 46.15 -39.81
C ALA A 982 17.04 45.39 -39.70
N ALA A 983 18.15 46.09 -39.93
CA ALA A 983 19.49 45.53 -39.89
C ALA A 983 19.78 44.91 -38.51
N SER A 984 20.05 43.60 -38.48
CA SER A 984 20.48 42.91 -37.27
C SER A 984 21.84 43.50 -36.80
N PRO A 985 22.04 43.71 -35.49
CA PRO A 985 23.26 44.33 -34.99
C PRO A 985 24.49 43.48 -35.27
N SER A 986 25.62 44.14 -35.53
CA SER A 986 26.93 43.50 -35.72
C SER A 986 27.48 42.94 -34.40
N CYS A 987 28.20 41.84 -34.48
CA CYS A 987 28.85 41.17 -33.36
C CYS A 987 29.94 42.09 -32.76
N PRO A 988 29.91 42.35 -31.45
CA PRO A 988 30.85 43.27 -30.82
C PRO A 988 32.31 42.76 -30.82
N LYS A 989 32.53 41.47 -31.10
CA LYS A 989 33.88 40.87 -31.10
C LYS A 989 34.52 40.78 -32.48
N CYS A 990 33.76 40.54 -33.54
CA CYS A 990 34.33 40.32 -34.87
C CYS A 990 33.63 41.09 -36.00
N GLY A 991 32.68 41.97 -35.68
CA GLY A 991 31.93 42.77 -36.66
C GLY A 991 30.93 42.00 -37.54
N GLY A 992 30.95 40.65 -37.53
CA GLY A 992 30.02 39.82 -38.30
C GLY A 992 28.57 39.90 -37.81
N GLY A 993 27.59 39.60 -38.65
CA GLY A 993 26.16 39.67 -38.26
C GLY A 993 25.82 38.79 -37.05
N MET A 994 24.84 39.20 -36.26
CA MET A 994 24.32 38.39 -35.14
C MET A 994 23.00 37.71 -35.53
N VAL A 995 22.81 36.47 -35.06
CA VAL A 995 21.62 35.63 -35.30
C VAL A 995 21.00 35.22 -33.96
N GLU A 996 19.67 35.13 -33.90
CA GLU A 996 18.97 34.67 -32.70
C GLU A 996 19.27 33.19 -32.43
N ARG A 997 19.63 32.86 -31.19
CA ARG A 997 19.96 31.54 -30.68
C ARG A 997 19.27 31.34 -29.34
N ALA A 998 19.04 30.09 -28.94
CA ALA A 998 18.50 29.76 -27.63
C ALA A 998 19.60 29.16 -26.74
N ASN A 999 19.66 29.58 -25.48
CA ASN A 999 20.56 29.02 -24.49
C ASN A 999 20.11 27.59 -24.15
N ARG A 1000 21.06 26.65 -24.15
CA ARG A 1000 20.80 25.21 -23.99
C ARG A 1000 20.31 24.84 -22.58
N SER A 1001 20.60 25.69 -21.59
CA SER A 1001 20.26 25.43 -20.18
C SER A 1001 18.84 25.89 -19.80
N ASP A 1002 18.35 26.99 -20.37
CA ASP A 1002 17.09 27.63 -19.95
C ASP A 1002 16.14 27.98 -21.12
N GLY A 1003 16.56 27.75 -22.37
CA GLY A 1003 15.76 28.08 -23.57
C GLY A 1003 15.64 29.58 -23.85
N SER A 1004 16.27 30.45 -23.05
CA SER A 1004 16.25 31.90 -23.23
C SER A 1004 16.87 32.29 -24.57
N LYS A 1005 16.23 33.21 -25.28
CA LYS A 1005 16.70 33.66 -26.59
C LYS A 1005 17.69 34.80 -26.47
N PHE A 1006 18.77 34.75 -27.23
CA PHE A 1006 19.80 35.78 -27.30
C PHE A 1006 20.34 35.90 -28.73
N LEU A 1007 20.95 37.04 -29.08
CA LEU A 1007 21.66 37.19 -30.34
C LEU A 1007 23.09 36.65 -30.16
N GLY A 1008 23.48 35.66 -30.96
CA GLY A 1008 24.84 35.12 -31.01
C GLY A 1008 25.51 35.38 -32.36
N CYS A 1009 26.83 35.52 -32.39
CA CYS A 1009 27.58 35.74 -33.63
C CYS A 1009 27.28 34.68 -34.69
N ALA A 1010 27.01 35.10 -35.94
CA ALA A 1010 26.82 34.18 -37.07
C ALA A 1010 28.09 33.37 -37.34
N ASN A 1011 29.26 33.99 -37.15
CA ASN A 1011 30.56 33.35 -37.37
C ASN A 1011 31.03 32.43 -36.22
N TYR A 1012 30.17 32.12 -35.23
CA TYR A 1012 30.55 31.24 -34.11
C TYR A 1012 31.14 29.91 -34.58
N PHE A 1013 30.53 29.26 -35.58
CA PHE A 1013 31.02 27.98 -36.12
C PHE A 1013 32.18 28.13 -37.12
N ALA A 1014 32.32 29.30 -37.75
CA ALA A 1014 33.34 29.53 -38.78
C ALA A 1014 34.67 30.03 -38.18
N SER A 1015 34.62 30.88 -37.15
CA SER A 1015 35.80 31.51 -36.55
C SER A 1015 35.92 31.34 -35.04
N GLY A 1016 35.01 30.59 -34.40
CA GLY A 1016 35.00 30.43 -32.94
C GLY A 1016 34.56 31.68 -32.18
N CYS A 1017 34.07 32.72 -32.87
CA CYS A 1017 33.70 33.99 -32.24
C CYS A 1017 32.48 33.83 -31.32
N ASN A 1018 32.70 34.02 -30.02
CA ASN A 1018 31.70 33.87 -28.95
C ASN A 1018 31.04 35.20 -28.55
N GLY A 1019 30.88 36.14 -29.48
CA GLY A 1019 30.14 37.37 -29.21
C GLY A 1019 28.63 37.10 -29.06
N THR A 1020 28.04 37.60 -27.97
CA THR A 1020 26.61 37.46 -27.64
C THR A 1020 26.03 38.82 -27.23
N ARG A 1021 24.70 38.98 -27.35
CA ARG A 1021 23.95 40.15 -26.89
C ARG A 1021 22.54 39.72 -26.49
N SER A 1022 22.06 40.17 -25.35
CA SER A 1022 20.69 39.90 -24.91
C SER A 1022 19.69 40.61 -25.82
N LEU A 1023 18.55 39.97 -26.10
CA LEU A 1023 17.44 40.63 -26.78
C LEU A 1023 16.84 41.68 -25.82
N PRO A 1024 16.54 42.91 -26.28
CA PRO A 1024 15.88 43.90 -25.44
C PRO A 1024 14.49 43.40 -25.05
N ASP A 1025 14.19 43.42 -23.75
CA ASP A 1025 12.89 43.01 -23.20
C ASP A 1025 11.76 43.81 -23.85
N GLN A 1026 10.89 43.14 -24.59
CA GLN A 1026 9.64 43.72 -25.06
C GLN A 1026 8.66 43.76 -23.87
N THR A 1027 8.67 44.86 -23.14
CA THR A 1027 7.65 45.14 -22.12
C THR A 1027 6.29 45.30 -22.79
N VAL A 1028 5.44 44.29 -22.65
CA VAL A 1028 3.99 44.36 -22.89
C VAL A 1028 3.37 45.24 -21.79
N GLY A 1029 2.70 46.32 -22.19
CA GLY A 1029 2.00 47.22 -21.26
C GLY A 1029 0.79 46.55 -20.58
N PRO A 1030 0.39 47.01 -19.38
CA PRO A 1030 -0.75 46.43 -18.67
C PRO A 1030 -2.10 46.94 -19.22
N PRO A 1031 -3.17 46.13 -19.14
CA PRO A 1031 -4.49 46.50 -19.60
C PRO A 1031 -5.19 47.45 -18.60
N SER A 1032 -5.88 48.43 -19.18
CA SER A 1032 -6.78 49.36 -18.50
C SER A 1032 -8.07 48.66 -18.08
N LEU A 1033 -8.53 48.82 -16.83
CA LEU A 1033 -9.95 48.77 -16.46
C LEU A 1033 -10.22 49.37 -15.07
N THR A 1034 -11.10 50.39 -15.09
CA THR A 1034 -12.04 50.85 -14.05
C THR A 1034 -11.56 51.52 -12.76
N SER A 1035 -12.04 52.76 -12.64
CA SER A 1035 -12.00 53.71 -11.54
C SER A 1035 -12.60 53.21 -10.22
N PHE A 1036 -11.84 53.39 -9.13
CA PHE A 1036 -12.40 53.66 -7.80
C PHE A 1036 -11.70 54.89 -7.20
N GLN A 1037 -12.51 55.70 -6.52
CA GLN A 1037 -12.21 57.03 -5.99
C GLN A 1037 -10.96 57.07 -5.09
N GLN A 1038 -10.09 58.05 -5.35
CA GLN A 1038 -9.05 58.50 -4.42
C GLN A 1038 -9.68 59.18 -3.19
N PRO A 1039 -9.25 58.86 -1.96
CA PRO A 1039 -9.22 59.82 -0.88
C PRO A 1039 -7.98 60.73 -0.97
N SER A 1040 -8.17 61.97 -0.54
CA SER A 1040 -7.27 63.14 -0.50
C SER A 1040 -5.90 62.91 0.20
N PRO A 1041 -4.93 63.85 0.06
CA PRO A 1041 -3.51 63.57 0.25
C PRO A 1041 -3.10 63.55 1.73
N ALA A 1042 -2.50 62.45 2.17
CA ALA A 1042 -1.87 62.33 3.48
C ALA A 1042 -0.35 62.54 3.37
N ALA A 1043 0.15 63.44 4.22
CA ALA A 1043 1.51 63.69 4.68
C ALA A 1043 2.71 63.14 3.86
N ALA A 1044 3.58 64.07 3.42
CA ALA A 1044 4.86 63.77 2.79
C ALA A 1044 5.69 62.75 3.61
N SER A 1045 5.98 61.60 3.03
CA SER A 1045 6.87 60.59 3.60
C SER A 1045 8.26 61.20 3.82
N PRO A 1046 8.93 60.95 4.96
CA PRO A 1046 10.27 61.47 5.22
C PRO A 1046 11.29 60.94 4.18
N SER A 1047 12.19 61.82 3.74
CA SER A 1047 13.30 61.49 2.86
C SER A 1047 14.47 60.85 3.63
N CYS A 1048 15.18 59.95 2.98
CA CYS A 1048 16.32 59.22 3.53
C CYS A 1048 17.46 60.19 3.83
N PRO A 1049 17.97 60.24 5.07
CA PRO A 1049 19.00 61.21 5.45
C PRO A 1049 20.35 60.98 4.76
N LYS A 1050 20.56 59.80 4.13
CA LYS A 1050 21.82 59.45 3.45
C LYS A 1050 21.83 59.75 1.96
N CYS A 1051 20.70 59.61 1.26
CA CYS A 1051 20.66 59.74 -0.20
C CYS A 1051 19.48 60.56 -0.75
N GLY A 1052 18.66 61.17 0.12
CA GLY A 1052 17.50 61.96 -0.27
C GLY A 1052 16.30 61.17 -0.83
N GLY A 1053 16.46 59.88 -1.13
CA GLY A 1053 15.38 59.02 -1.65
C GLY A 1053 14.27 58.76 -0.62
N GLY A 1054 13.06 58.40 -1.05
CA GLY A 1054 11.95 58.13 -0.12
C GLY A 1054 12.28 57.00 0.87
N MET A 1055 11.70 57.07 2.07
CA MET A 1055 11.79 55.98 3.06
C MET A 1055 10.49 55.14 3.07
N VAL A 1056 10.64 53.83 3.24
CA VAL A 1056 9.56 52.85 3.30
C VAL A 1056 9.61 52.07 4.62
N GLU A 1057 8.45 51.74 5.19
CA GLU A 1057 8.38 50.94 6.41
C GLU A 1057 8.87 49.50 6.16
N ARG A 1058 9.75 49.02 7.04
CA ARG A 1058 10.36 47.68 7.03
C ARG A 1058 10.32 47.14 8.45
N ALA A 1059 10.37 45.82 8.62
CA ALA A 1059 10.47 45.17 9.91
C ALA A 1059 11.88 44.61 10.13
N ASN A 1060 12.44 44.80 11.32
CA ASN A 1060 13.72 44.21 11.70
C ASN A 1060 13.56 42.69 11.86
N ARG A 1061 14.51 41.93 11.30
CA ARG A 1061 14.43 40.47 11.23
C ARG A 1061 14.60 39.80 12.61
N SER A 1062 15.27 40.45 13.56
CA SER A 1062 15.54 39.87 14.89
C SER A 1062 14.36 39.98 15.86
N ASP A 1063 13.56 41.04 15.78
CA ASP A 1063 12.55 41.36 16.80
C ASP A 1063 11.19 41.82 16.21
N GLY A 1064 11.07 41.90 14.88
CA GLY A 1064 9.84 42.34 14.21
C GLY A 1064 9.53 43.85 14.37
N SER A 1065 10.41 44.62 15.02
CA SER A 1065 10.21 46.06 15.22
C SER A 1065 10.16 46.78 13.87
N LYS A 1066 9.19 47.68 13.71
CA LYS A 1066 9.00 48.45 12.48
C LYS A 1066 9.93 49.67 12.47
N PHE A 1067 10.62 49.88 11.36
CA PHE A 1067 11.48 51.04 11.12
C PHE A 1067 11.30 51.54 9.68
N LEU A 1068 11.63 52.80 9.41
CA LEU A 1068 11.70 53.31 8.05
C LEU A 1068 13.08 53.02 7.47
N GLY A 1069 13.14 52.33 6.33
CA GLY A 1069 14.37 52.08 5.58
C GLY A 1069 14.36 52.73 4.20
N CYS A 1070 15.53 53.11 3.69
CA CYS A 1070 15.65 53.73 2.36
C CYS A 1070 15.01 52.87 1.24
N ALA A 1071 14.20 53.48 0.38
CA ALA A 1071 13.63 52.81 -0.79
C ALA A 1071 14.72 52.40 -1.79
N ASN A 1072 15.82 53.16 -1.87
CA ASN A 1072 16.94 52.90 -2.78
C ASN A 1072 17.98 51.90 -2.23
N TYR A 1073 17.69 51.18 -1.15
CA TYR A 1073 18.62 50.20 -0.57
C TYR A 1073 19.12 49.18 -1.61
N PHE A 1074 18.23 48.61 -2.43
CA PHE A 1074 18.60 47.64 -3.46
C PHE A 1074 19.25 48.26 -4.71
N ALA A 1075 18.91 49.50 -5.04
CA ALA A 1075 19.42 50.18 -6.23
C ALA A 1075 20.79 50.83 -6.01
N SER A 1076 21.07 51.31 -4.80
CA SER A 1076 22.25 52.14 -4.50
C SER A 1076 23.08 51.65 -3.30
N GLY A 1077 22.66 50.57 -2.63
CA GLY A 1077 23.29 50.12 -1.38
C GLY A 1077 23.07 51.05 -0.19
N CYS A 1078 22.22 52.08 -0.31
CA CYS A 1078 21.99 53.06 0.73
C CYS A 1078 21.28 52.44 1.96
N ASN A 1079 22.00 52.37 3.08
CA ASN A 1079 21.54 51.80 4.34
C ASN A 1079 20.98 52.86 5.32
N GLY A 1080 20.35 53.92 4.81
CA GLY A 1080 19.68 54.92 5.66
C GLY A 1080 18.45 54.33 6.32
N THR A 1081 18.35 54.45 7.65
CA THR A 1081 17.22 53.98 8.45
C THR A 1081 16.77 55.05 9.46
N ARG A 1082 15.53 54.97 9.93
CA ARG A 1082 14.97 55.83 10.98
C ARG A 1082 13.96 55.03 11.81
N SER A 1083 14.13 55.02 13.13
CA SER A 1083 13.19 54.36 14.04
C SER A 1083 11.84 55.09 14.05
N LEU A 1084 10.75 54.33 14.08
CA LEU A 1084 9.43 54.90 14.35
C LEU A 1084 9.32 55.18 15.85
N PRO A 1085 8.76 56.32 16.28
CA PRO A 1085 8.59 56.60 17.71
C PRO A 1085 7.64 55.58 18.35
N ASP A 1086 8.09 54.95 19.44
CA ASP A 1086 7.33 53.95 20.20
C ASP A 1086 6.04 54.55 20.76
N GLN A 1087 4.90 53.96 20.38
CA GLN A 1087 3.63 54.18 21.08
C GLN A 1087 3.64 53.34 22.34
N THR A 1088 3.85 54.01 23.48
CA THR A 1088 3.89 53.41 24.81
C THR A 1088 2.50 52.94 25.26
N VAL A 1089 2.37 51.64 25.54
CA VAL A 1089 1.29 51.07 26.37
C VAL A 1089 1.97 50.57 27.66
N GLY A 1090 1.47 51.03 28.82
CA GLY A 1090 2.09 50.84 30.12
C GLY A 1090 2.06 49.39 30.66
N PRO A 1091 2.92 49.05 31.65
CA PRO A 1091 3.07 47.69 32.14
C PRO A 1091 2.09 47.36 33.29
N PRO A 1092 1.65 46.09 33.44
CA PRO A 1092 1.05 45.62 34.68
C PRO A 1092 2.11 45.06 35.65
N SER A 1093 1.76 45.19 36.92
CA SER A 1093 2.52 44.95 38.15
C SER A 1093 2.97 43.51 38.34
N SER A 1094 4.19 43.34 38.85
CA SER A 1094 4.80 42.07 39.27
C SER A 1094 4.40 41.71 40.71
N THR A 1095 3.95 40.47 40.91
CA THR A 1095 3.88 39.82 42.23
C THR A 1095 4.89 38.70 42.32
N SER A 1096 5.81 38.83 43.28
CA SER A 1096 6.84 37.87 43.66
C SER A 1096 6.27 36.62 44.33
N PHE A 1097 6.76 35.44 43.96
CA PHE A 1097 6.58 34.21 44.74
C PHE A 1097 7.94 33.61 45.13
N GLN A 1098 8.07 33.32 46.42
CA GLN A 1098 9.25 32.78 47.09
C GLN A 1098 9.45 31.28 46.79
N GLN A 1099 10.71 30.89 46.64
CA GLN A 1099 11.19 29.50 46.73
C GLN A 1099 11.16 29.00 48.18
N PRO A 1100 11.01 27.68 48.41
CA PRO A 1100 11.62 27.03 49.56
C PRO A 1100 12.71 26.02 49.15
N SER A 1101 13.82 26.06 49.90
CA SER A 1101 14.93 25.11 49.90
C SER A 1101 14.64 23.85 50.76
N PRO A 1102 15.44 22.76 50.64
CA PRO A 1102 15.05 21.42 51.04
C PRO A 1102 15.55 21.01 52.44
N ALA A 1103 14.88 20.04 53.06
CA ALA A 1103 15.37 19.34 54.24
C ALA A 1103 15.23 17.81 54.08
N ALA A 1104 16.28 17.12 54.53
CA ALA A 1104 16.59 15.72 54.39
C ALA A 1104 15.77 14.78 55.30
N ALA A 1105 15.69 13.49 54.94
CA ALA A 1105 16.16 12.35 55.75
C ALA A 1105 15.71 11.01 55.15
N SER A 1106 16.68 10.09 54.96
CA SER A 1106 16.49 8.65 54.78
C SER A 1106 15.87 8.01 56.04
N PRO A 1107 15.25 6.81 55.93
CA PRO A 1107 16.03 5.63 56.36
C PRO A 1107 15.80 4.31 55.58
N SER A 1108 16.87 3.54 55.64
CA SER A 1108 17.13 2.10 55.49
C SER A 1108 16.00 1.06 55.34
N CYS A 1109 16.27 0.16 54.40
CA CYS A 1109 15.80 -1.22 54.20
C CYS A 1109 15.85 -2.13 55.44
N PRO A 1110 14.90 -3.09 55.55
CA PRO A 1110 15.32 -4.49 55.71
C PRO A 1110 14.47 -5.52 54.92
N LYS A 1111 15.18 -6.27 54.06
CA LYS A 1111 15.19 -7.74 53.89
C LYS A 1111 13.87 -8.56 53.86
N CYS A 1112 13.72 -9.20 52.69
CA CYS A 1112 13.33 -10.59 52.39
C CYS A 1112 12.04 -11.22 52.95
N GLY A 1113 11.16 -11.61 52.02
CA GLY A 1113 10.19 -12.67 52.19
C GLY A 1113 9.70 -13.15 50.82
N GLY A 1114 10.26 -14.26 50.34
CA GLY A 1114 9.81 -14.90 49.10
C GLY A 1114 8.43 -15.52 49.29
N GLY A 1115 7.52 -15.25 48.35
CA GLY A 1115 6.21 -15.88 48.27
C GLY A 1115 5.90 -16.20 46.80
N MET A 1116 5.75 -17.49 46.51
CA MET A 1116 5.26 -18.01 45.23
C MET A 1116 3.89 -17.37 44.92
N VAL A 1117 3.78 -16.71 43.76
CA VAL A 1117 2.48 -16.26 43.24
C VAL A 1117 1.89 -17.39 42.42
N GLU A 1118 0.87 -18.01 42.98
CA GLU A 1118 0.02 -19.01 42.39
C GLU A 1118 -0.76 -18.42 41.21
N ARG A 1119 -0.75 -19.11 40.06
CA ARG A 1119 -1.50 -18.75 38.85
C ARG A 1119 -2.99 -18.94 39.11
N ALA A 1120 -3.73 -17.84 39.32
CA ALA A 1120 -5.18 -17.81 39.16
C ALA A 1120 -5.51 -17.16 37.81
N ASN A 1121 -5.99 -17.97 36.87
CA ASN A 1121 -6.30 -17.59 35.51
C ASN A 1121 -7.81 -17.33 35.36
N ARG A 1122 -8.14 -16.32 34.55
CA ARG A 1122 -9.47 -15.95 33.99
C ARG A 1122 -10.48 -15.26 34.91
N SER A 1123 -10.55 -13.93 34.78
CA SER A 1123 -11.75 -13.15 35.12
C SER A 1123 -12.11 -12.16 33.99
N ARG A 1124 -13.43 -12.05 33.74
CA ARG A 1124 -14.12 -11.25 32.73
C ARG A 1124 -13.69 -9.78 32.69
N TRP A 1125 -13.50 -9.25 31.48
CA TRP A 1125 -13.23 -7.83 31.22
C TRP A 1125 -14.51 -7.06 30.90
N VAL A 1126 -15.06 -6.38 31.91
CA VAL A 1126 -15.89 -5.18 31.76
C VAL A 1126 -15.33 -4.14 32.74
N LYS A 1127 -14.71 -3.09 32.17
CA LYS A 1127 -14.27 -1.79 32.74
C LYS A 1127 -13.75 -1.74 34.19
N VAL A 1128 -12.47 -1.34 34.33
CA VAL A 1128 -11.93 -0.65 35.52
C VAL A 1128 -11.62 0.81 35.16
N LEU A 1129 -12.68 1.60 35.06
CA LEU A 1129 -12.77 2.81 35.88
C LEU A 1129 -13.69 2.38 37.05
N GLY A 1130 -13.91 3.15 38.11
CA GLY A 1130 -14.94 2.83 39.13
C GLY A 1130 -16.40 2.72 38.61
N LEU A 1131 -16.60 2.54 37.31
CA LEU A 1131 -17.81 2.44 36.49
C LEU A 1131 -18.50 1.06 36.54
N ARG A 1132 -18.50 0.35 37.67
CA ARG A 1132 -19.16 -0.98 37.78
C ARG A 1132 -20.67 -0.98 37.46
N GLN A 1133 -21.28 0.19 37.23
CA GLN A 1133 -22.73 0.33 37.05
C GLN A 1133 -23.18 1.01 35.74
N LEU A 1134 -22.27 1.45 34.86
CA LEU A 1134 -22.67 2.16 33.62
C LEU A 1134 -22.64 1.21 32.42
N LEU A 1135 -23.80 0.99 31.81
CA LEU A 1135 -23.90 0.23 30.55
C LEU A 1135 -23.74 1.16 29.36
N CYS A 1136 -22.70 0.94 28.58
CA CYS A 1136 -22.46 1.68 27.34
C CYS A 1136 -22.64 0.76 26.13
N PHE A 1137 -23.36 1.22 25.11
CA PHE A 1137 -23.49 0.52 23.83
C PHE A 1137 -23.11 1.44 22.67
N ARG A 1138 -22.52 0.86 21.61
CA ARG A 1138 -22.30 1.51 20.33
C ARG A 1138 -23.45 1.12 19.40
N VAL A 1139 -24.16 2.11 18.86
CA VAL A 1139 -25.21 1.91 17.85
C VAL A 1139 -24.68 2.42 16.51
N GLN A 1140 -24.83 1.59 15.46
CA GLN A 1140 -24.45 1.94 14.10
C GLN A 1140 -25.70 1.95 13.21
N TRP A 1141 -25.95 3.08 12.55
CA TRP A 1141 -27.11 3.24 11.68
C TRP A 1141 -26.81 2.71 10.27
N TYR A 1142 -27.75 1.97 9.69
CA TYR A 1142 -27.66 1.45 8.33
C TYR A 1142 -28.78 2.04 7.49
N GLU A 1143 -28.44 2.91 6.56
CA GLU A 1143 -29.39 3.38 5.57
C GLU A 1143 -29.43 2.36 4.42
N LYS A 1144 -30.52 1.57 4.33
CA LYS A 1144 -30.76 0.76 3.13
C LYS A 1144 -31.22 1.72 2.02
N PRO A 1145 -30.54 1.80 0.87
CA PRO A 1145 -31.07 2.56 -0.25
C PRO A 1145 -32.40 1.92 -0.68
N SER A 1146 -33.48 2.69 -0.60
CA SER A 1146 -34.79 2.28 -1.09
C SER A 1146 -34.69 1.99 -2.59
N ARG A 1147 -34.80 0.71 -2.98
CA ARG A 1147 -35.13 0.35 -4.37
C ARG A 1147 -36.60 0.70 -4.56
N SER A 1148 -36.88 1.65 -5.45
CA SER A 1148 -38.24 2.13 -5.76
C SER A 1148 -39.08 1.16 -6.61
N ASP A 1149 -38.59 -0.04 -6.93
CA ASP A 1149 -39.29 -0.98 -7.82
C ASP A 1149 -39.52 -2.36 -7.16
N CYS A 1150 -40.43 -2.43 -6.20
CA CYS A 1150 -41.11 -3.66 -5.76
C CYS A 1150 -42.49 -3.26 -5.19
N GLY A 1151 -43.57 -3.81 -5.73
CA GLY A 1151 -44.95 -3.53 -5.32
C GLY A 1151 -45.27 -3.86 -3.85
N PRO A 1152 -46.48 -3.51 -3.36
CA PRO A 1152 -46.77 -3.42 -1.94
C PRO A 1152 -46.88 -4.81 -1.32
N THR A 1153 -45.85 -5.22 -0.59
CA THR A 1153 -45.96 -6.26 0.43
C THR A 1153 -45.68 -5.62 1.79
N LYS A 1154 -46.75 -5.46 2.56
CA LYS A 1154 -46.71 -5.08 3.98
C LYS A 1154 -45.91 -6.14 4.74
N LEU A 1155 -44.70 -5.77 5.15
CA LEU A 1155 -43.96 -6.42 6.21
C LEU A 1155 -43.58 -5.30 7.16
N ASP A 1156 -44.12 -5.38 8.39
CA ASP A 1156 -43.95 -4.40 9.44
C ASP A 1156 -42.46 -4.17 9.70
N THR A 1157 -42.00 -3.01 9.23
CA THR A 1157 -40.71 -2.46 9.59
C THR A 1157 -40.84 -2.04 11.05
N VAL A 1158 -40.00 -2.58 11.92
CA VAL A 1158 -39.89 -2.12 13.30
C VAL A 1158 -39.58 -0.62 13.27
N ASP A 1159 -40.55 0.18 13.72
CA ASP A 1159 -40.42 1.60 14.02
C ASP A 1159 -39.40 1.80 15.13
N LEU A 1160 -38.14 1.92 14.72
CA LEU A 1160 -37.09 2.53 15.51
C LEU A 1160 -36.73 3.86 14.82
N LEU A 1161 -37.63 4.83 15.04
CA LEU A 1161 -37.52 6.27 14.78
C LEU A 1161 -37.85 6.75 13.35
N ALA A 1162 -39.15 6.80 13.05
CA ALA A 1162 -39.75 8.06 12.60
C ALA A 1162 -40.17 8.89 13.83
#